data_AF-A0A6B3FM95-F1
#
_entry.id   AF-A0A6B3FM95-F1
#
_cell.length_a   1.000
_cell.length_b   1.000
_cell.length_c   1.000
_cell.angle_alpha   90.00
_cell.angle_beta   90.00
_cell.angle_gamma   90.00
#
_symmetry.space_group_name_H-M   'P 1'
#
loop_
_entity.id
_entity.type
_entity.pdbx_description
1 polymer ?
#
loop_
_entity_poly.entity_id
_entity_poly.type
_entity_poly.pdbx_seq_one_letter_code
_entity_poly.pdbx_strand_id
1 'polypeptide(L)'
;AYVRDARRRRCSQLLDALRGAHPLLAGRLLDEADDPTWEPRLAALERAWAWGKAAQFVSVRRTPGLERRLDVELTEQEERLEEVTGELAAAWGRLHCQQNMTQEQKSALQAYRTHMASVGRGKGRSAGHFRAAARERMSVAQGAVPAWVMPIAQVAEMIQTQRNTFDVVIVDEASQAGMDALFLLWLAPRVIVVGDDKQCAPPVTGKGRHQAIRDKLAAHLPDMPTGLRELYMPHTNLYGLLTTFFPEVIRLDEHFRCVPEIINWSSSTFYDNKLLPLRQYGGERLDPLRTTFVEEAATLGRDGRIHNPREAEAIVDALEQLTSDEAYQDKTIGVIVLQGFGQIKLLQSLIEQRIPATTREHHRIRAGNAASFQGDERHVILLSMVVTDPPRAIGGARSEQQAYNVAASRAQDQMWLFHSVPPDRLKSNDLRLNLLTYMDNPPAILAANHDIGPVRPDVHTQPFQSLFEQQVYLRIKDRGYHVLPQYPAGTKSIDLVVVGARGRLAVECDGDYFHHTTRDQIDRDHRRDRELRRVGWRFWRLRESEFRFDPDEALCGLWDELDRLDIRPADYSQPATAPSGSAPWTPFDLPDEPDDGNTVDGEAESPAPQGPDTADDNSEENEDHSTPHGDRSTVDHTEVLA
;
A
#
# COMPACT_ATOMS: atom_id res chain seq x y z
N ALA A 1 -54.60 55.57 49.84
CA ALA A 1 -55.43 54.41 49.45
C ALA A 1 -55.19 54.01 48.00
N TYR A 2 -55.50 54.88 47.03
CA TYR A 2 -55.38 54.61 45.58
C TYR A 2 -54.03 54.01 45.13
N VAL A 3 -52.90 54.57 45.60
CA VAL A 3 -51.55 54.07 45.27
C VAL A 3 -51.30 52.65 45.81
N ARG A 4 -51.84 52.31 46.98
CA ARG A 4 -51.70 50.98 47.59
C ARG A 4 -52.50 49.93 46.82
N ASP A 5 -53.71 50.28 46.39
CA ASP A 5 -54.56 49.40 45.58
C ASP A 5 -54.03 49.25 44.14
N ALA A 6 -53.43 50.29 43.57
CA ALA A 6 -52.72 50.19 42.30
C ALA A 6 -51.51 49.23 42.40
N ARG A 7 -50.71 49.34 43.48
CA ARG A 7 -49.57 48.43 43.74
C ARG A 7 -50.02 46.99 43.97
N ARG A 8 -51.09 46.76 44.73
CA ARG A 8 -51.66 45.41 44.94
C ARG A 8 -52.13 44.77 43.64
N ARG A 9 -52.86 45.52 42.81
CA ARG A 9 -53.29 45.05 41.48
C ARG A 9 -52.10 44.73 40.58
N ARG A 10 -51.09 45.61 40.56
CA ARG A 10 -49.86 45.37 39.78
C ARG A 10 -49.08 44.15 40.27
N CYS A 11 -48.97 43.96 41.58
CA CYS A 11 -48.33 42.80 42.18
C CYS A 11 -49.07 41.50 41.81
N SER A 12 -50.40 41.47 41.90
CA SER A 12 -51.21 40.33 41.46
C SER A 12 -50.99 40.01 39.98
N GLN A 13 -51.01 41.02 39.11
CA GLN A 13 -50.76 40.83 37.68
C GLN A 13 -49.37 40.25 37.39
N LEU A 14 -48.33 40.76 38.05
CA LEU A 14 -46.96 40.25 37.88
C LEU A 14 -46.82 38.83 38.43
N LEU A 15 -47.46 38.54 39.55
CA LEU A 15 -47.45 37.22 40.15
C LEU A 15 -48.22 36.20 39.30
N ASP A 16 -49.34 36.58 38.71
CA ASP A 16 -50.11 35.72 37.80
C ASP A 16 -49.32 35.43 36.51
N ALA A 17 -48.63 36.44 35.97
CA ALA A 17 -47.71 36.26 34.84
C ALA A 17 -46.55 35.32 35.21
N LEU A 18 -45.95 35.50 36.38
CA LEU A 18 -44.87 34.63 36.86
C LEU A 18 -45.37 33.20 37.11
N ARG A 19 -46.55 33.03 37.70
CA ARG A 19 -47.14 31.72 37.97
C ARG A 19 -47.43 30.94 36.68
N GLY A 20 -47.79 31.64 35.60
CA GLY A 20 -47.98 31.04 34.28
C GLY A 20 -46.71 30.43 33.68
N ALA A 21 -45.54 31.02 33.94
CA ALA A 21 -44.25 30.56 33.41
C ALA A 21 -43.46 29.67 34.41
N HIS A 22 -43.50 30.01 35.70
CA HIS A 22 -42.70 29.41 36.77
C HIS A 22 -43.53 29.24 38.06
N PRO A 23 -44.44 28.27 38.12
CA PRO A 23 -45.39 28.10 39.23
C PRO A 23 -44.69 27.83 40.57
N LEU A 24 -43.57 27.10 40.57
CA LEU A 24 -42.79 26.82 41.80
C LEU A 24 -42.12 28.08 42.37
N LEU A 25 -41.58 28.94 41.50
CA LEU A 25 -40.96 30.21 41.93
C LEU A 25 -42.02 31.18 42.45
N ALA A 26 -43.16 31.27 41.78
CA ALA A 26 -44.30 32.08 42.23
C ALA A 26 -44.86 31.60 43.58
N GLY A 27 -44.92 30.28 43.79
CA GLY A 27 -45.30 29.68 45.09
C GLY A 27 -44.33 30.06 46.20
N ARG A 28 -43.02 29.83 45.99
CA ARG A 28 -41.99 30.17 46.99
C ARG A 28 -41.94 31.66 47.34
N LEU A 29 -42.08 32.55 46.35
CA LEU A 29 -42.13 34.00 46.58
C LEU A 29 -43.35 34.43 47.39
N LEU A 30 -44.46 33.68 47.34
CA LEU A 30 -45.64 33.93 48.16
C LEU A 30 -45.47 33.39 49.58
N ASP A 31 -45.00 32.15 49.69
CA ASP A 31 -44.89 31.44 50.97
C ASP A 31 -43.79 32.05 51.86
N GLU A 32 -42.74 32.59 51.24
CA GLU A 32 -41.56 33.16 51.90
C GLU A 32 -41.44 34.67 51.64
N ALA A 33 -42.54 35.39 51.38
CA ALA A 33 -42.52 36.79 50.94
C ALA A 33 -41.79 37.75 51.91
N ASP A 34 -41.82 37.44 53.21
CA ASP A 34 -41.19 38.23 54.27
C ASP A 34 -39.71 37.83 54.52
N ASP A 35 -39.16 36.84 53.80
CA ASP A 35 -37.78 36.41 53.94
C ASP A 35 -36.83 37.47 53.33
N PRO A 36 -35.96 38.11 54.13
CA PRO A 36 -35.03 39.14 53.66
C PRO A 36 -34.01 38.60 52.65
N THR A 37 -33.85 37.28 52.51
CA THR A 37 -32.95 36.68 51.50
C THR A 37 -33.47 36.82 50.07
N TRP A 38 -34.76 37.16 49.86
CA TRP A 38 -35.30 37.37 48.51
C TRP A 38 -34.74 38.61 47.82
N GLU A 39 -34.45 39.67 48.55
CA GLU A 39 -33.92 40.90 47.98
C GLU A 39 -32.57 40.68 47.27
N PRO A 40 -31.55 40.04 47.89
CA PRO A 40 -30.31 39.68 47.19
C PRO A 40 -30.52 38.59 46.11
N ARG A 41 -31.46 37.65 46.29
CA ARG A 41 -31.76 36.62 45.26
C ARG A 41 -32.36 37.22 43.99
N LEU A 42 -33.31 38.15 44.13
CA LEU A 42 -33.94 38.86 43.01
C LEU A 42 -32.93 39.76 42.30
N ALA A 43 -32.03 40.41 43.05
CA ALA A 43 -30.93 41.18 42.47
C ALA A 43 -29.96 40.31 41.63
N ALA A 44 -29.79 39.03 41.99
CA ALA A 44 -28.96 38.08 41.26
C ALA A 44 -29.74 37.19 40.27
N LEU A 45 -31.06 37.41 40.09
CA LEU A 45 -31.94 36.51 39.35
C LEU A 45 -31.49 36.32 37.90
N GLU A 46 -31.05 37.39 37.23
CA GLU A 46 -30.55 37.32 35.86
C GLU A 46 -29.31 36.42 35.75
N ARG A 47 -28.37 36.54 36.69
CA ARG A 47 -27.17 35.68 36.76
C ARG A 47 -27.54 34.24 37.07
N ALA A 48 -28.45 34.01 38.00
CA ALA A 48 -28.94 32.68 38.35
C ALA A 48 -29.68 32.02 37.19
N TRP A 49 -30.46 32.79 36.42
CA TRP A 49 -31.13 32.32 35.21
C TRP A 49 -30.14 32.00 34.09
N ALA A 50 -29.15 32.87 33.87
CA ALA A 50 -28.07 32.62 32.92
C ALA A 50 -27.30 31.33 33.28
N TRP A 51 -27.00 31.14 34.57
CA TRP A 51 -26.42 29.90 35.08
C TRP A 51 -27.33 28.69 34.88
N GLY A 52 -28.62 28.79 35.18
CA GLY A 52 -29.59 27.72 34.97
C GLY A 52 -29.69 27.30 33.51
N LYS A 53 -29.74 28.26 32.57
CA LYS A 53 -29.69 27.99 31.13
C LYS A 53 -28.38 27.34 30.71
N ALA A 54 -27.25 27.81 31.22
CA ALA A 54 -25.94 27.23 30.92
C ALA A 54 -25.83 25.79 31.46
N ALA A 55 -26.27 25.55 32.70
CA ALA A 55 -26.30 24.23 33.32
C ALA A 55 -27.22 23.27 32.56
N GLN A 56 -28.39 23.73 32.14
CA GLN A 56 -29.30 22.94 31.30
C GLN A 56 -28.67 22.63 29.93
N PHE A 57 -28.06 23.63 29.28
CA PHE A 57 -27.36 23.43 28.01
C PHE A 57 -26.24 22.39 28.14
N VAL A 58 -25.40 22.50 29.17
CA VAL A 58 -24.35 21.53 29.48
C VAL A 58 -24.96 20.15 29.74
N SER A 59 -25.98 20.04 30.59
CA SER A 59 -26.65 18.77 30.89
C SER A 59 -27.21 18.08 29.65
N VAL A 60 -27.82 18.82 28.72
CA VAL A 60 -28.33 18.25 27.46
C VAL A 60 -27.18 17.80 26.56
N ARG A 61 -26.13 18.61 26.43
CA ARG A 61 -24.97 18.29 25.59
C ARG A 61 -24.14 17.13 26.12
N ARG A 62 -24.12 16.93 27.45
CA ARG A 62 -23.44 15.85 28.16
C ARG A 62 -24.30 14.60 28.37
N THR A 63 -25.39 14.44 27.60
CA THR A 63 -26.22 13.22 27.72
C THR A 63 -25.35 12.00 27.40
N PRO A 64 -25.16 11.04 28.32
CA PRO A 64 -24.28 9.89 28.09
C PRO A 64 -24.65 9.15 26.80
N GLY A 65 -23.64 8.87 25.96
CA GLY A 65 -23.82 8.18 24.69
C GLY A 65 -24.46 9.01 23.56
N LEU A 66 -24.69 10.32 23.73
CA LEU A 66 -25.14 11.19 22.63
C LEU A 66 -24.15 11.17 21.46
N GLU A 67 -22.86 11.33 21.72
CA GLU A 67 -21.82 11.30 20.69
C GLU A 67 -21.78 9.97 19.94
N ARG A 68 -21.80 8.86 20.67
CA ARG A 68 -21.85 7.52 20.07
C ARG A 68 -23.06 7.35 19.14
N ARG A 69 -24.24 7.87 19.54
CA ARG A 69 -25.43 7.85 18.68
C ARG A 69 -25.21 8.67 17.42
N LEU A 70 -24.65 9.87 17.53
CA LEU A 70 -24.35 10.73 16.38
C LEU A 70 -23.30 10.11 15.45
N ASP A 71 -22.28 9.45 15.98
CA ASP A 71 -21.26 8.75 15.19
C ASP A 71 -21.84 7.53 14.45
N VAL A 72 -22.71 6.76 15.11
CA VAL A 72 -23.44 5.67 14.47
C VAL A 72 -24.36 6.21 13.38
N GLU A 73 -25.16 7.24 13.66
CA GLU A 73 -26.04 7.89 12.68
C GLU A 73 -25.22 8.42 11.49
N LEU A 74 -24.08 9.08 11.73
CA LEU A 74 -23.20 9.56 10.68
C LEU A 74 -22.67 8.40 9.83
N THR A 75 -22.21 7.33 10.47
CA THR A 75 -21.69 6.13 9.77
C THR A 75 -22.78 5.49 8.91
N GLU A 76 -23.99 5.31 9.45
CA GLU A 76 -25.15 4.79 8.69
C GLU A 76 -25.50 5.69 7.51
N GLN A 77 -25.47 7.02 7.66
CA GLN A 77 -25.71 7.94 6.55
C GLN A 77 -24.60 7.89 5.50
N GLU A 78 -23.34 7.71 5.91
CA GLU A 78 -22.19 7.59 5.01
C GLU A 78 -22.24 6.28 4.21
N GLU A 79 -22.51 5.14 4.87
CA GLU A 79 -22.71 3.85 4.21
C GLU A 79 -23.87 3.91 3.22
N ARG A 80 -24.99 4.52 3.62
CA ARG A 80 -26.14 4.72 2.74
C ARG A 80 -25.81 5.63 1.56
N LEU A 81 -25.02 6.68 1.76
CA LEU A 81 -24.58 7.55 0.67
C LEU A 81 -23.73 6.79 -0.33
N GLU A 82 -22.80 5.94 0.15
CA GLU A 82 -21.96 5.11 -0.71
C GLU A 82 -22.79 4.09 -1.50
N GLU A 83 -23.71 3.39 -0.84
CA GLU A 83 -24.64 2.44 -1.45
C GLU A 83 -25.49 3.11 -2.53
N VAL A 84 -26.20 4.20 -2.20
CA VAL A 84 -27.06 4.93 -3.13
C VAL A 84 -26.26 5.51 -4.30
N THR A 85 -25.03 5.96 -4.07
CA THR A 85 -24.15 6.42 -5.15
C THR A 85 -23.78 5.28 -6.09
N GLY A 86 -23.44 4.11 -5.55
CA GLY A 86 -23.17 2.90 -6.33
C GLY A 86 -24.39 2.44 -7.14
N GLU A 87 -25.57 2.43 -6.53
CA GLU A 87 -26.84 2.10 -7.19
C GLU A 87 -27.16 3.08 -8.32
N LEU A 88 -27.00 4.38 -8.07
CA LEU A 88 -27.21 5.43 -9.04
C LEU A 88 -26.26 5.28 -10.23
N ALA A 89 -24.97 5.06 -9.98
CA ALA A 89 -23.98 4.83 -11.03
C ALA A 89 -24.32 3.59 -11.87
N ALA A 90 -24.71 2.49 -11.23
CA ALA A 90 -25.12 1.28 -11.92
C ALA A 90 -26.42 1.47 -12.72
N ALA A 91 -27.39 2.21 -12.18
CA ALA A 91 -28.64 2.55 -12.87
C ALA A 91 -28.37 3.44 -14.09
N TRP A 92 -27.50 4.44 -13.97
CA TRP A 92 -27.06 5.28 -15.09
C TRP A 92 -26.36 4.45 -16.17
N GLY A 93 -25.45 3.55 -15.79
CA GLY A 93 -24.80 2.63 -16.72
C GLY A 93 -25.80 1.76 -17.48
N ARG A 94 -26.79 1.19 -16.78
CA ARG A 94 -27.87 0.39 -17.39
C ARG A 94 -28.76 1.22 -18.30
N LEU A 95 -29.17 2.43 -17.88
CA LEU A 95 -29.99 3.33 -18.67
C LEU A 95 -29.26 3.74 -19.96
N HIS A 96 -27.99 4.09 -19.86
CA HIS A 96 -27.15 4.40 -21.00
C HIS A 96 -27.10 3.23 -22.00
N CYS A 97 -26.88 2.01 -21.51
CA CYS A 97 -26.92 0.81 -22.35
C CYS A 97 -28.32 0.62 -22.98
N GLN A 98 -29.42 0.83 -22.25
CA GLN A 98 -30.77 0.64 -22.79
C GLN A 98 -31.17 1.70 -23.82
N GLN A 99 -30.76 2.95 -23.63
CA GLN A 99 -31.10 4.06 -24.52
C GLN A 99 -30.26 4.05 -25.80
N ASN A 100 -28.97 3.71 -25.68
CA ASN A 100 -28.02 3.85 -26.77
C ASN A 100 -27.72 2.55 -27.51
N MET A 101 -28.04 1.37 -26.93
CA MET A 101 -27.79 0.10 -27.58
C MET A 101 -28.89 -0.25 -28.58
N THR A 102 -28.53 -0.31 -29.85
CA THR A 102 -29.44 -0.79 -30.91
C THR A 102 -29.65 -2.31 -30.81
N GLN A 103 -30.74 -2.83 -31.38
CA GLN A 103 -30.99 -4.28 -31.44
C GLN A 103 -29.86 -5.03 -32.18
N GLU A 104 -29.26 -4.38 -33.16
CA GLU A 104 -28.09 -4.87 -33.89
C GLU A 104 -26.87 -5.00 -32.97
N GLN A 105 -26.56 -3.95 -32.19
CA GLN A 105 -25.49 -3.96 -31.20
C GLN A 105 -25.68 -5.03 -30.12
N LYS A 106 -26.91 -5.20 -29.63
CA LYS A 106 -27.25 -6.25 -28.66
C LYS A 106 -27.00 -7.65 -29.23
N SER A 107 -27.42 -7.88 -30.47
CA SER A 107 -27.21 -9.16 -31.17
C SER A 107 -25.73 -9.41 -31.43
N ALA A 108 -24.99 -8.36 -31.82
CA ALA A 108 -23.54 -8.42 -32.02
C ALA A 108 -22.80 -8.75 -30.72
N LEU A 109 -23.19 -8.17 -29.58
CA LEU A 109 -22.59 -8.47 -28.28
C LEU A 109 -22.80 -9.94 -27.87
N GLN A 110 -24.02 -10.47 -28.08
CA GLN A 110 -24.32 -11.89 -27.83
C GLN A 110 -23.52 -12.83 -28.76
N ALA A 111 -23.42 -12.48 -30.04
CA ALA A 111 -22.64 -13.23 -31.01
C ALA A 111 -21.14 -13.21 -30.68
N TYR A 112 -20.59 -12.04 -30.32
CA TYR A 112 -19.23 -11.88 -29.84
C TYR A 112 -18.95 -12.80 -28.65
N ARG A 113 -19.80 -12.78 -27.62
CA ARG A 113 -19.66 -13.66 -26.44
C ARG A 113 -19.66 -15.14 -26.82
N THR A 114 -20.53 -15.54 -27.74
CA THR A 114 -20.65 -16.93 -28.22
C THR A 114 -19.41 -17.37 -29.00
N HIS A 115 -18.88 -16.51 -29.87
CA HIS A 115 -17.66 -16.77 -30.61
C HIS A 115 -16.45 -16.85 -29.67
N MET A 116 -16.33 -15.93 -28.70
CA MET A 116 -15.27 -15.95 -27.70
C MET A 116 -15.28 -17.22 -26.84
N ALA A 117 -16.46 -17.67 -26.39
CA ALA A 117 -16.58 -18.94 -25.69
C ALA A 117 -16.10 -20.13 -26.57
N SER A 118 -16.41 -20.09 -27.87
CA SER A 118 -16.00 -21.12 -28.84
C SER A 118 -14.50 -21.09 -29.19
N VAL A 119 -13.81 -19.97 -28.97
CA VAL A 119 -12.34 -19.88 -29.15
C VAL A 119 -11.60 -20.71 -28.08
N GLY A 120 -12.14 -20.78 -26.86
CA GLY A 120 -11.57 -21.58 -25.76
C GLY A 120 -10.08 -21.29 -25.52
N ARG A 121 -9.24 -22.34 -25.46
CA ARG A 121 -7.76 -22.21 -25.33
C ARG A 121 -7.05 -21.83 -26.64
N GLY A 122 -7.78 -21.53 -27.72
CA GLY A 122 -7.22 -21.02 -28.97
C GLY A 122 -6.43 -22.02 -29.83
N LYS A 123 -6.41 -23.32 -29.48
CA LYS A 123 -5.66 -24.39 -30.17
C LYS A 123 -6.48 -25.22 -31.16
N GLY A 124 -7.78 -24.97 -31.31
CA GLY A 124 -8.66 -25.73 -32.20
C GLY A 124 -8.53 -25.31 -33.68
N ARG A 125 -8.77 -26.23 -34.61
CA ARG A 125 -8.75 -25.97 -36.09
C ARG A 125 -9.66 -24.80 -36.50
N SER A 126 -10.78 -24.60 -35.80
CA SER A 126 -11.76 -23.53 -36.08
C SER A 126 -11.54 -22.25 -35.27
N ALA A 127 -10.52 -22.20 -34.39
CA ALA A 127 -10.30 -21.06 -33.50
C ALA A 127 -10.04 -19.76 -34.28
N GLY A 128 -9.31 -19.82 -35.39
CA GLY A 128 -9.08 -18.66 -36.26
C GLY A 128 -10.37 -18.10 -36.87
N HIS A 129 -11.29 -18.98 -37.30
CA HIS A 129 -12.59 -18.58 -37.84
C HIS A 129 -13.46 -17.90 -36.76
N PHE A 130 -13.54 -18.49 -35.55
CA PHE A 130 -14.28 -17.89 -34.45
C PHE A 130 -13.68 -16.56 -33.98
N ARG A 131 -12.35 -16.38 -34.02
CA ARG A 131 -11.71 -15.08 -33.75
C ARG A 131 -12.09 -14.03 -34.78
N ALA A 132 -12.06 -14.36 -36.06
CA ALA A 132 -12.46 -13.43 -37.12
C ALA A 132 -13.93 -13.02 -36.97
N ALA A 133 -14.83 -13.97 -36.70
CA ALA A 133 -16.23 -13.70 -36.44
C ALA A 133 -16.44 -12.87 -35.15
N ALA A 134 -15.67 -13.13 -34.09
CA ALA A 134 -15.71 -12.32 -32.87
C ALA A 134 -15.29 -10.87 -33.16
N ARG A 135 -14.20 -10.66 -33.92
CA ARG A 135 -13.72 -9.32 -34.30
C ARG A 135 -14.76 -8.53 -35.11
N GLU A 136 -15.40 -9.17 -36.08
CA GLU A 136 -16.47 -8.55 -36.87
C GLU A 136 -17.66 -8.12 -35.99
N ARG A 137 -18.05 -8.97 -35.03
CA ARG A 137 -19.14 -8.65 -34.10
C ARG A 137 -18.73 -7.58 -33.09
N MET A 138 -17.46 -7.55 -32.67
CA MET A 138 -16.92 -6.53 -31.78
C MET A 138 -17.01 -5.13 -32.41
N SER A 139 -16.68 -4.96 -33.69
CA SER A 139 -16.76 -3.63 -34.32
C SER A 139 -18.18 -3.05 -34.34
N VAL A 140 -19.19 -3.91 -34.38
CA VAL A 140 -20.59 -3.47 -34.26
C VAL A 140 -20.96 -3.22 -32.80
N ALA A 141 -20.54 -4.11 -31.89
CA ALA A 141 -20.88 -4.04 -30.47
C ALA A 141 -20.08 -3.00 -29.67
N GLN A 142 -19.02 -2.41 -30.23
CA GLN A 142 -18.09 -1.55 -29.50
C GLN A 142 -18.77 -0.40 -28.73
N GLY A 143 -19.73 0.27 -29.37
CA GLY A 143 -20.50 1.36 -28.76
C GLY A 143 -21.68 0.90 -27.88
N ALA A 144 -21.86 -0.40 -27.67
CA ALA A 144 -22.98 -0.95 -26.93
C ALA A 144 -22.82 -0.83 -25.40
N VAL A 145 -21.57 -0.75 -24.92
CA VAL A 145 -21.24 -0.72 -23.49
C VAL A 145 -20.32 0.48 -23.20
N PRO A 146 -20.42 1.08 -21.99
CA PRO A 146 -19.70 2.30 -21.66
C PRO A 146 -18.20 2.08 -21.41
N ALA A 147 -17.78 0.83 -21.16
CA ALA A 147 -16.39 0.48 -20.88
C ALA A 147 -16.09 -0.96 -21.31
N TRP A 148 -14.84 -1.19 -21.73
CA TRP A 148 -14.31 -2.50 -22.09
C TRP A 148 -13.07 -2.81 -21.25
N VAL A 149 -13.03 -4.01 -20.65
CA VAL A 149 -11.87 -4.50 -19.88
C VAL A 149 -11.31 -5.72 -20.60
N MET A 150 -10.06 -5.63 -21.07
CA MET A 150 -9.41 -6.73 -21.80
C MET A 150 -7.88 -6.67 -21.71
N PRO A 151 -7.17 -7.81 -21.81
CA PRO A 151 -5.72 -7.83 -21.94
C PRO A 151 -5.22 -7.11 -23.21
N ILE A 152 -4.02 -6.53 -23.17
CA ILE A 152 -3.42 -5.74 -24.27
C ILE A 152 -3.44 -6.49 -25.61
N ALA A 153 -3.06 -7.78 -25.60
CA ALA A 153 -3.06 -8.60 -26.81
C ALA A 153 -4.47 -8.74 -27.43
N GLN A 154 -5.52 -8.79 -26.61
CA GLN A 154 -6.90 -8.85 -27.11
C GLN A 154 -7.34 -7.52 -27.71
N VAL A 155 -6.85 -6.38 -27.21
CA VAL A 155 -7.11 -5.06 -27.82
C VAL A 155 -6.61 -5.07 -29.27
N ALA A 156 -5.37 -5.51 -29.48
CA ALA A 156 -4.77 -5.57 -30.82
C ALA A 156 -5.49 -6.54 -31.77
N GLU A 157 -6.03 -7.65 -31.25
CA GLU A 157 -6.76 -8.64 -32.05
C GLU A 157 -8.19 -8.19 -32.40
N MET A 158 -8.89 -7.55 -31.46
CA MET A 158 -10.35 -7.36 -31.49
C MET A 158 -10.79 -5.95 -31.86
N ILE A 159 -10.02 -4.93 -31.48
CA ILE A 159 -10.38 -3.54 -31.72
C ILE A 159 -9.83 -3.10 -33.07
N GLN A 160 -10.66 -2.41 -33.85
CA GLN A 160 -10.20 -1.76 -35.07
C GLN A 160 -9.30 -0.58 -34.69
N THR A 161 -8.08 -0.54 -35.23
CA THR A 161 -7.11 0.52 -34.99
C THR A 161 -7.54 1.79 -35.73
N GLN A 162 -8.48 2.53 -35.15
CA GLN A 162 -8.85 3.87 -35.58
C GLN A 162 -8.35 4.87 -34.54
N ARG A 163 -8.14 6.12 -34.97
CA ARG A 163 -7.71 7.17 -34.04
C ARG A 163 -8.89 7.55 -33.16
N ASN A 164 -8.66 7.72 -31.85
CA ASN A 164 -9.69 8.17 -30.89
C ASN A 164 -10.94 7.28 -30.89
N THR A 165 -10.76 5.97 -31.05
CA THR A 165 -11.82 4.98 -30.92
C THR A 165 -12.48 5.00 -29.52
N PHE A 166 -11.73 5.39 -28.50
CA PHE A 166 -12.20 5.58 -27.13
C PHE A 166 -11.94 7.02 -26.67
N ASP A 167 -12.73 7.50 -25.71
CA ASP A 167 -12.51 8.81 -25.08
C ASP A 167 -11.36 8.80 -24.07
N VAL A 168 -11.13 7.63 -23.46
CA VAL A 168 -10.12 7.38 -22.43
C VAL A 168 -9.61 5.93 -22.56
N VAL A 169 -8.30 5.73 -22.47
CA VAL A 169 -7.68 4.43 -22.25
C VAL A 169 -7.01 4.42 -20.88
N ILE A 170 -7.28 3.37 -20.08
CA ILE A 170 -6.59 3.14 -18.80
C ILE A 170 -5.71 1.90 -18.97
N VAL A 171 -4.42 2.05 -18.71
CA VAL A 171 -3.45 0.96 -18.75
C VAL A 171 -2.99 0.69 -17.32
N ASP A 172 -3.45 -0.41 -16.75
CA ASP A 172 -3.00 -0.90 -15.45
C ASP A 172 -1.75 -1.78 -15.61
N GLU A 173 -0.91 -1.84 -14.57
CA GLU A 173 0.38 -2.54 -14.57
C GLU A 173 1.26 -2.20 -15.79
N ALA A 174 1.29 -0.92 -16.19
CA ALA A 174 1.94 -0.48 -17.42
C ALA A 174 3.47 -0.63 -17.44
N SER A 175 4.10 -0.89 -16.31
CA SER A 175 5.51 -1.31 -16.27
C SER A 175 5.70 -2.72 -16.86
N GLN A 176 4.63 -3.51 -16.97
CA GLN A 176 4.57 -4.77 -17.72
C GLN A 176 4.18 -4.62 -19.20
N ALA A 177 3.82 -3.42 -19.64
CA ALA A 177 3.46 -3.17 -21.02
C ALA A 177 4.72 -2.83 -21.83
N GLY A 178 5.15 -3.72 -22.71
CA GLY A 178 6.30 -3.49 -23.60
C GLY A 178 6.03 -2.38 -24.62
N MET A 179 7.03 -2.11 -25.47
CA MET A 179 6.91 -1.12 -26.56
C MET A 179 5.85 -1.47 -27.61
N ASP A 180 5.42 -2.73 -27.67
CA ASP A 180 4.29 -3.16 -28.47
C ASP A 180 2.94 -2.59 -27.99
N ALA A 181 2.85 -2.05 -26.77
CA ALA A 181 1.65 -1.40 -26.24
C ALA A 181 1.46 0.06 -26.71
N LEU A 182 2.41 0.64 -27.47
CA LEU A 182 2.34 2.04 -27.90
C LEU A 182 1.10 2.38 -28.72
N PHE A 183 0.50 1.41 -29.42
CA PHE A 183 -0.74 1.63 -30.17
C PHE A 183 -1.90 2.06 -29.27
N LEU A 184 -1.86 1.79 -27.96
CA LEU A 184 -2.89 2.23 -27.01
C LEU A 184 -2.99 3.75 -26.96
N LEU A 185 -1.87 4.47 -27.16
CA LEU A 185 -1.83 5.93 -27.22
C LEU A 185 -2.56 6.51 -28.45
N TRP A 186 -2.76 5.70 -29.49
CA TRP A 186 -3.51 6.09 -30.69
C TRP A 186 -5.02 5.94 -30.52
N LEU A 187 -5.45 5.08 -29.60
CA LEU A 187 -6.85 4.70 -29.44
C LEU A 187 -7.68 5.74 -28.71
N ALA A 188 -7.07 6.66 -27.94
CA ALA A 188 -7.80 7.68 -27.21
C ALA A 188 -7.03 9.02 -27.10
N PRO A 189 -7.75 10.15 -27.01
CA PRO A 189 -7.14 11.45 -26.75
C PRO A 189 -6.64 11.60 -25.30
N ARG A 190 -7.12 10.76 -24.38
CA ARG A 190 -6.70 10.72 -22.97
C ARG A 190 -6.26 9.32 -22.60
N VAL A 191 -5.09 9.22 -21.97
CA VAL A 191 -4.54 7.95 -21.50
C VAL A 191 -4.13 8.10 -20.04
N ILE A 192 -4.58 7.18 -19.20
CA ILE A 192 -4.19 7.06 -17.81
C ILE A 192 -3.32 5.81 -17.71
N VAL A 193 -2.12 5.97 -17.17
CA VAL A 193 -1.15 4.89 -17.05
C VAL A 193 -0.84 4.70 -15.58
N VAL A 194 -1.10 3.49 -15.08
CA VAL A 194 -0.86 3.08 -13.70
C VAL A 194 0.21 2.00 -13.73
N GLY A 195 1.25 2.14 -12.90
CA GLY A 195 2.36 1.20 -12.88
C GLY A 195 3.39 1.57 -11.83
N ASP A 196 4.38 0.69 -11.69
CA ASP A 196 5.49 0.84 -10.75
C ASP A 196 6.78 0.35 -11.42
N ASP A 197 7.76 1.24 -11.57
CA ASP A 197 9.02 1.00 -12.25
C ASP A 197 10.05 0.25 -11.37
N LYS A 198 9.74 0.10 -10.07
CA LYS A 198 10.49 -0.72 -9.11
C LYS A 198 9.94 -2.15 -9.00
N GLN A 199 8.89 -2.51 -9.75
CA GLN A 199 8.37 -3.88 -9.86
C GLN A 199 8.80 -4.57 -11.18
N CYS A 200 8.60 -5.88 -11.30
CA CYS A 200 9.11 -6.67 -12.42
C CYS A 200 8.63 -6.13 -13.77
N ALA A 201 9.58 -5.83 -14.64
CA ALA A 201 9.34 -5.61 -16.06
C ALA A 201 9.29 -6.95 -16.83
N PRO A 202 8.67 -6.99 -18.02
CA PRO A 202 8.67 -8.18 -18.87
C PRO A 202 10.10 -8.54 -19.26
N PRO A 203 10.45 -9.83 -19.32
CA PRO A 203 11.77 -10.24 -19.78
C PRO A 203 11.98 -9.78 -21.22
N VAL A 204 13.12 -9.12 -21.47
CA VAL A 204 13.50 -8.66 -22.81
C VAL A 204 13.82 -9.86 -23.69
N THR A 205 12.83 -10.32 -24.46
CA THR A 205 13.00 -11.37 -25.46
C THR A 205 13.71 -10.80 -26.68
N GLY A 206 15.05 -10.77 -26.68
CA GLY A 206 15.76 -10.26 -27.86
C GLY A 206 17.25 -10.00 -27.75
N LYS A 207 17.97 -10.66 -26.83
CA LYS A 207 19.44 -10.58 -26.76
C LYS A 207 20.04 -10.99 -28.12
N GLY A 208 20.34 -10.02 -28.99
CA GLY A 208 20.87 -10.25 -30.34
C GLY A 208 20.24 -9.45 -31.48
N ARG A 209 19.14 -8.70 -31.27
CA ARG A 209 18.52 -7.88 -32.34
C ARG A 209 18.56 -6.36 -32.13
N HIS A 210 19.24 -5.88 -31.09
CA HIS A 210 19.26 -4.44 -30.76
C HIS A 210 19.75 -3.58 -31.94
N GLN A 211 20.82 -3.98 -32.63
CA GLN A 211 21.32 -3.20 -33.77
C GLN A 211 20.29 -3.11 -34.90
N ALA A 212 19.66 -4.24 -35.27
CA ALA A 212 18.62 -4.24 -36.30
C ALA A 212 17.39 -3.39 -35.92
N ILE A 213 17.09 -3.24 -34.62
CA ILE A 213 16.05 -2.35 -34.14
C ILE A 213 16.49 -0.90 -34.25
N ARG A 214 17.72 -0.56 -33.84
CA ARG A 214 18.28 0.79 -33.99
C ARG A 214 18.29 1.24 -35.45
N ASP A 215 18.74 0.38 -36.36
CA ASP A 215 18.78 0.68 -37.79
C ASP A 215 17.38 0.98 -38.34
N LYS A 216 16.37 0.21 -37.90
CA LYS A 216 14.96 0.46 -38.26
C LYS A 216 14.41 1.75 -37.66
N LEU A 217 14.72 2.06 -36.40
CA LEU A 217 14.32 3.30 -35.76
C LEU A 217 14.93 4.50 -36.48
N ALA A 218 16.21 4.43 -36.86
CA ALA A 218 16.86 5.46 -37.64
C ALA A 218 16.24 5.64 -39.03
N ALA A 219 15.92 4.54 -39.72
CA ALA A 219 15.32 4.58 -41.06
C ALA A 219 13.87 5.07 -41.07
N HIS A 220 13.06 4.69 -40.09
CA HIS A 220 11.63 5.02 -40.03
C HIS A 220 11.31 6.30 -39.25
N LEU A 221 12.20 6.74 -38.37
CA LEU A 221 12.05 7.95 -37.55
C LEU A 221 13.27 8.88 -37.74
N PRO A 222 13.59 9.30 -38.97
CA PRO A 222 14.79 10.12 -39.24
C PRO A 222 14.76 11.47 -38.52
N ASP A 223 13.57 12.02 -38.27
CA ASP A 223 13.38 13.32 -37.61
C ASP A 223 13.49 13.24 -36.08
N MET A 224 13.50 12.03 -35.49
CA MET A 224 13.63 11.85 -34.05
C MET A 224 15.11 11.89 -33.63
N PRO A 225 15.52 12.70 -32.64
CA PRO A 225 16.87 12.69 -32.11
C PRO A 225 17.34 11.29 -31.69
N THR A 226 18.61 10.96 -31.95
CA THR A 226 19.18 9.63 -31.64
C THR A 226 18.98 9.22 -30.18
N GLY A 227 19.19 10.15 -29.23
CA GLY A 227 18.97 9.87 -27.81
C GLY A 227 17.52 9.50 -27.47
N LEU A 228 16.53 10.08 -28.17
CA LEU A 228 15.12 9.72 -27.97
C LEU A 228 14.77 8.38 -28.60
N ARG A 229 15.45 7.97 -29.69
CA ARG A 229 15.22 6.65 -30.32
C ARG A 229 15.61 5.51 -29.38
N GLU A 230 16.65 5.67 -28.57
CA GLU A 230 17.05 4.63 -27.61
C GLU A 230 15.96 4.34 -26.56
N LEU A 231 15.04 5.26 -26.31
CA LEU A 231 13.90 5.02 -25.42
C LEU A 231 12.86 4.03 -25.99
N TYR A 232 12.90 3.73 -27.29
CA TYR A 232 11.94 2.83 -27.96
C TYR A 232 12.48 1.39 -28.10
N MET A 233 13.53 1.06 -27.36
CA MET A 233 14.15 -0.25 -27.39
C MET A 233 13.35 -1.28 -26.57
N PRO A 234 13.52 -2.60 -26.81
CA PRO A 234 12.74 -3.66 -26.13
C PRO A 234 12.90 -3.74 -24.61
N HIS A 235 13.89 -3.04 -24.06
CA HIS A 235 14.15 -2.98 -22.63
C HIS A 235 13.31 -1.89 -21.92
N THR A 236 12.72 -0.96 -22.69
CA THR A 236 11.79 0.04 -22.18
C THR A 236 10.37 -0.51 -22.12
N ASN A 237 9.59 -0.05 -21.13
CA ASN A 237 8.15 -0.29 -21.02
C ASN A 237 7.36 1.03 -21.12
N LEU A 238 6.04 0.93 -21.33
CA LEU A 238 5.16 2.09 -21.55
C LEU A 238 5.23 3.08 -20.39
N TYR A 239 5.27 2.58 -19.14
CA TYR A 239 5.40 3.42 -17.95
C TYR A 239 6.70 4.25 -17.99
N GLY A 240 7.86 3.59 -18.14
CA GLY A 240 9.17 4.23 -18.17
C GLY A 240 9.32 5.26 -19.31
N LEU A 241 8.76 4.95 -20.49
CA LEU A 241 8.72 5.89 -21.60
C LEU A 241 7.93 7.16 -21.22
N LEU A 242 6.72 7.00 -20.69
CA LEU A 242 5.86 8.14 -20.37
C LEU A 242 6.39 8.95 -19.20
N THR A 243 6.96 8.34 -18.17
CA THR A 243 7.59 9.08 -17.06
C THR A 243 8.80 9.90 -17.52
N THR A 244 9.45 9.53 -18.63
CA THR A 244 10.54 10.31 -19.23
C THR A 244 10.03 11.60 -19.86
N PHE A 245 8.85 11.58 -20.48
CA PHE A 245 8.23 12.74 -21.11
C PHE A 245 7.33 13.56 -20.17
N PHE A 246 6.78 12.92 -19.13
CA PHE A 246 5.84 13.49 -18.17
C PHE A 246 6.33 13.18 -16.74
N PRO A 247 7.24 14.00 -16.20
CA PRO A 247 7.89 13.71 -14.91
C PRO A 247 6.96 13.89 -13.70
N GLU A 248 5.84 14.59 -13.85
CA GLU A 248 4.84 14.76 -12.80
C GLU A 248 4.01 13.48 -12.62
N VAL A 249 4.56 12.53 -11.87
CA VAL A 249 3.86 11.29 -11.49
C VAL A 249 3.10 11.49 -10.20
N ILE A 250 1.79 11.16 -10.21
CA ILE A 250 0.99 11.11 -8.99
C ILE A 250 1.31 9.81 -8.26
N ARG A 251 2.03 9.91 -7.15
CA ARG A 251 2.40 8.77 -6.31
C ARG A 251 1.28 8.43 -5.33
N LEU A 252 1.02 7.13 -5.16
CA LEU A 252 0.17 6.60 -4.09
C LEU A 252 1.07 6.10 -2.97
N ASP A 253 1.01 6.75 -1.82
CA ASP A 253 1.94 6.51 -0.70
C ASP A 253 1.44 5.46 0.28
N GLU A 254 0.15 5.14 0.25
CA GLU A 254 -0.50 4.30 1.25
C GLU A 254 -0.42 2.82 0.90
N HIS A 255 0.03 2.00 1.85
CA HIS A 255 0.21 0.57 1.67
C HIS A 255 -0.70 -0.25 2.59
N PHE A 256 -1.64 -0.98 1.98
CA PHE A 256 -2.69 -1.72 2.70
C PHE A 256 -2.47 -3.23 2.79
N ARG A 257 -1.44 -3.76 2.12
CA ARG A 257 -1.29 -5.21 1.93
C ARG A 257 -0.47 -5.89 3.01
N CYS A 258 0.76 -5.45 3.28
CA CYS A 258 1.67 -6.14 4.18
C CYS A 258 1.63 -5.50 5.56
N VAL A 259 1.90 -6.29 6.60
CA VAL A 259 2.23 -5.74 7.92
C VAL A 259 3.51 -4.89 7.83
N PRO A 260 3.68 -3.88 8.71
CA PRO A 260 4.79 -2.93 8.64
C PRO A 260 6.16 -3.59 8.57
N GLU A 261 6.37 -4.67 9.32
CA GLU A 261 7.63 -5.42 9.38
C GLU A 261 8.06 -5.95 8.01
N ILE A 262 7.09 -6.33 7.17
CA ILE A 262 7.37 -6.88 5.84
C ILE A 262 7.64 -5.76 4.84
N ILE A 263 6.71 -4.80 4.69
CA ILE A 263 6.83 -3.77 3.64
C ILE A 263 7.97 -2.79 3.90
N ASN A 264 8.40 -2.58 5.14
CA ASN A 264 9.39 -1.57 5.46
C ASN A 264 10.76 -1.84 4.83
N TRP A 265 11.13 -3.10 4.61
CA TRP A 265 12.32 -3.43 3.82
C TRP A 265 12.23 -2.85 2.40
N SER A 266 11.11 -3.12 1.72
CA SER A 266 10.85 -2.60 0.38
C SER A 266 10.73 -1.06 0.38
N SER A 267 9.98 -0.49 1.33
CA SER A 267 9.78 0.96 1.47
C SER A 267 11.12 1.68 1.61
N SER A 268 11.97 1.21 2.51
CA SER A 268 13.27 1.82 2.79
C SER A 268 14.27 1.61 1.67
N THR A 269 14.23 0.46 0.99
CA THR A 269 15.21 0.10 -0.05
C THR A 269 14.87 0.68 -1.43
N PHE A 270 13.60 0.69 -1.83
CA PHE A 270 13.20 1.04 -3.21
C PHE A 270 12.40 2.33 -3.33
N TYR A 271 11.83 2.85 -2.23
CA TYR A 271 10.83 3.92 -2.27
C TYR A 271 11.11 5.10 -1.32
N ASP A 272 12.36 5.25 -0.86
CA ASP A 272 12.82 6.31 0.06
C ASP A 272 11.99 6.43 1.34
N ASN A 273 11.52 5.29 1.86
CA ASN A 273 10.66 5.19 3.04
C ASN A 273 9.34 5.99 2.95
N LYS A 274 8.85 6.31 1.74
CA LYS A 274 7.57 7.02 1.58
C LYS A 274 6.37 6.10 1.33
N LEU A 275 6.51 4.78 1.49
CA LEU A 275 5.35 3.88 1.57
C LEU A 275 4.90 3.78 3.02
N LEU A 276 3.64 4.10 3.28
CA LEU A 276 3.02 4.23 4.59
C LEU A 276 2.17 2.99 4.89
N PRO A 277 2.65 2.08 5.76
CA PRO A 277 1.90 0.86 6.07
C PRO A 277 0.66 1.18 6.91
N LEU A 278 -0.52 0.88 6.35
CA LEU A 278 -1.81 1.14 6.97
C LEU A 278 -2.59 -0.14 7.33
N ARG A 279 -2.09 -1.32 6.95
CA ARG A 279 -2.70 -2.60 7.28
C ARG A 279 -2.93 -2.76 8.78
N GLN A 280 -4.06 -3.34 9.12
CA GLN A 280 -4.43 -3.73 10.49
C GLN A 280 -3.90 -5.10 10.86
N TYR A 281 -3.51 -5.26 12.12
CA TYR A 281 -3.11 -6.53 12.70
C TYR A 281 -3.42 -6.54 14.21
N GLY A 282 -3.73 -7.73 14.75
CA GLY A 282 -3.83 -7.99 16.19
C GLY A 282 -2.52 -8.52 16.77
N GLY A 283 -2.45 -8.71 18.09
CA GLY A 283 -1.34 -9.33 18.82
C GLY A 283 -1.13 -10.84 18.64
N GLU A 284 -2.17 -11.63 18.33
CA GLU A 284 -2.18 -13.04 17.89
C GLU A 284 -1.91 -13.07 16.39
N ARG A 285 -0.89 -12.33 15.96
CA ARG A 285 -0.40 -12.38 14.59
C ARG A 285 0.68 -13.43 14.47
N LEU A 286 0.80 -14.00 13.28
CA LEU A 286 1.97 -14.77 12.91
C LEU A 286 3.21 -13.91 13.09
N ASP A 287 4.34 -14.56 13.43
CA ASP A 287 5.63 -13.89 13.38
C ASP A 287 5.88 -13.36 11.95
N PRO A 288 5.94 -12.04 11.73
CA PRO A 288 5.94 -11.49 10.38
C PRO A 288 7.14 -11.89 9.54
N LEU A 289 8.29 -12.12 10.18
CA LEU A 289 9.56 -12.40 9.52
C LEU A 289 10.17 -13.66 10.13
N ARG A 290 10.39 -14.68 9.30
CA ARG A 290 11.06 -15.91 9.72
C ARG A 290 12.20 -16.23 8.78
N THR A 291 13.30 -16.75 9.32
CA THR A 291 14.43 -17.26 8.54
C THR A 291 14.69 -18.71 8.88
N THR A 292 15.18 -19.48 7.91
CA THR A 292 15.60 -20.87 8.13
C THR A 292 16.83 -21.15 7.28
N PHE A 293 17.94 -21.43 7.97
CA PHE A 293 19.16 -21.91 7.35
C PHE A 293 19.05 -23.42 7.10
N VAL A 294 19.26 -23.84 5.85
CA VAL A 294 19.19 -25.25 5.46
C VAL A 294 20.61 -25.82 5.38
N GLU A 295 20.96 -26.63 6.36
CA GLU A 295 22.29 -27.24 6.48
C GLU A 295 22.56 -28.33 5.43
N GLU A 296 23.83 -28.44 5.05
CA GLU A 296 24.37 -29.41 4.07
C GLU A 296 23.64 -29.41 2.72
N ALA A 297 23.02 -28.28 2.36
CA ALA A 297 22.40 -28.08 1.07
C ALA A 297 23.46 -27.83 -0.03
N ALA A 298 23.11 -28.16 -1.27
CA ALA A 298 23.95 -27.96 -2.44
C ALA A 298 23.12 -27.39 -3.60
N THR A 299 23.58 -26.29 -4.19
CA THR A 299 23.05 -25.79 -5.47
C THR A 299 23.55 -26.69 -6.61
N LEU A 300 22.63 -27.33 -7.32
CA LEU A 300 22.90 -28.26 -8.43
C LEU A 300 22.38 -27.70 -9.75
N GLY A 301 22.98 -28.17 -10.86
CA GLY A 301 22.61 -27.75 -12.21
C GLY A 301 23.26 -26.42 -12.64
N ARG A 302 22.94 -25.99 -13.87
CA ARG A 302 23.39 -24.71 -14.46
C ARG A 302 22.22 -24.01 -15.13
N ASP A 303 22.31 -22.69 -15.23
CA ASP A 303 21.33 -21.81 -15.89
C ASP A 303 19.88 -22.07 -15.42
N GLY A 304 18.95 -22.28 -16.34
CA GLY A 304 17.55 -22.58 -16.03
C GLY A 304 17.33 -23.90 -15.28
N ARG A 305 18.35 -24.75 -15.11
CA ARG A 305 18.27 -26.02 -14.35
C ARG A 305 18.78 -25.90 -12.92
N ILE A 306 19.20 -24.72 -12.48
CA ILE A 306 19.62 -24.46 -11.10
C ILE A 306 18.49 -24.85 -10.14
N HIS A 307 18.82 -25.65 -9.14
CA HIS A 307 17.93 -26.08 -8.06
C HIS A 307 18.75 -26.50 -6.82
N ASN A 308 18.09 -26.55 -5.68
CA ASN A 308 18.62 -26.99 -4.39
C ASN A 308 17.62 -27.97 -3.75
N PRO A 309 17.88 -29.30 -3.84
CA PRO A 309 16.95 -30.32 -3.37
C PRO A 309 16.64 -30.23 -1.89
N ARG A 310 17.67 -30.05 -1.04
CA ARG A 310 17.46 -29.96 0.42
C ARG A 310 16.63 -28.76 0.82
N GLU A 311 16.87 -27.61 0.20
CA GLU A 311 16.05 -26.43 0.44
C GLU A 311 14.60 -26.64 -0.02
N ALA A 312 14.40 -27.32 -1.16
CA ALA A 312 13.06 -27.65 -1.65
C ALA A 312 12.32 -28.60 -0.69
N GLU A 313 13.01 -29.61 -0.15
CA GLU A 313 12.46 -30.52 0.86
C GLU A 313 12.08 -29.77 2.14
N ALA A 314 12.97 -28.92 2.68
CA ALA A 314 12.71 -28.13 3.88
C ALA A 314 11.50 -27.19 3.72
N ILE A 315 11.34 -26.58 2.54
CA ILE A 315 10.17 -25.75 2.23
C ILE A 315 8.89 -26.59 2.23
N VAL A 316 8.91 -27.80 1.68
CA VAL A 316 7.74 -28.67 1.62
C VAL A 316 7.40 -29.24 2.99
N ASP A 317 8.40 -29.55 3.81
CA ASP A 317 8.21 -29.92 5.22
C ASP A 317 7.52 -28.77 5.99
N ALA A 318 7.97 -27.53 5.78
CA ALA A 318 7.33 -26.36 6.36
C ALA A 318 5.89 -26.20 5.86
N LEU A 319 5.61 -26.39 4.57
CA LEU A 319 4.24 -26.34 4.05
C LEU A 319 3.33 -27.40 4.70
N GLU A 320 3.81 -28.62 4.91
CA GLU A 320 3.03 -29.66 5.62
C GLU A 320 2.72 -29.26 7.06
N GLN A 321 3.69 -28.68 7.77
CA GLN A 321 3.50 -28.17 9.13
C GLN A 321 2.47 -27.03 9.16
N LEU A 322 2.64 -26.03 8.29
CA LEU A 322 1.76 -24.86 8.21
C LEU A 322 0.32 -25.28 7.87
N THR A 323 0.13 -26.21 6.93
CA THR A 323 -1.22 -26.66 6.55
C THR A 323 -1.91 -27.53 7.60
N SER A 324 -1.19 -27.97 8.63
CA SER A 324 -1.73 -28.75 9.75
C SER A 324 -1.90 -27.92 11.03
N ASP A 325 -1.42 -26.68 11.04
CA ASP A 325 -1.43 -25.78 12.20
C ASP A 325 -2.71 -24.92 12.20
N GLU A 326 -3.37 -24.86 13.36
CA GLU A 326 -4.60 -24.09 13.57
C GLU A 326 -4.40 -22.59 13.29
N ALA A 327 -3.22 -22.04 13.59
CA ALA A 327 -2.90 -20.63 13.33
C ALA A 327 -2.92 -20.28 11.83
N TYR A 328 -2.84 -21.28 10.96
CA TYR A 328 -2.74 -21.14 9.50
C TYR A 328 -3.97 -21.67 8.76
N GLN A 329 -5.00 -22.15 9.47
CA GLN A 329 -6.16 -22.84 8.90
C GLN A 329 -6.84 -22.06 7.76
N ASP A 330 -7.02 -20.75 7.91
CA ASP A 330 -7.67 -19.89 6.89
C ASP A 330 -6.67 -19.07 6.06
N LYS A 331 -5.38 -19.42 6.12
CA LYS A 331 -4.31 -18.67 5.47
C LYS A 331 -3.99 -19.24 4.10
N THR A 332 -3.72 -18.34 3.17
CA THR A 332 -3.28 -18.70 1.82
C THR A 332 -1.76 -18.67 1.76
N ILE A 333 -1.15 -19.62 1.03
CA ILE A 333 0.30 -19.81 1.07
C ILE A 333 0.89 -19.77 -0.35
N GLY A 334 2.02 -19.08 -0.51
CA GLY A 334 2.78 -19.05 -1.76
C GLY A 334 4.26 -19.35 -1.54
N VAL A 335 4.91 -19.91 -2.55
CA VAL A 335 6.36 -20.14 -2.58
C VAL A 335 6.96 -19.37 -3.74
N ILE A 336 7.84 -18.41 -3.44
CA ILE A 336 8.54 -17.60 -4.43
C ILE A 336 10.01 -18.05 -4.49
N VAL A 337 10.41 -18.53 -5.65
CA VAL A 337 11.80 -18.87 -5.95
C VAL A 337 12.52 -17.65 -6.48
N LEU A 338 13.61 -17.26 -5.82
CA LEU A 338 14.42 -16.10 -6.18
C LEU A 338 15.39 -16.41 -7.33
N GLN A 339 15.79 -17.68 -7.50
CA GLN A 339 16.70 -18.10 -8.54
C GLN A 339 16.43 -19.53 -9.05
N GLY A 340 16.46 -19.70 -10.37
CA GLY A 340 16.47 -21.03 -11.02
C GLY A 340 15.08 -21.61 -11.29
N PHE A 341 14.75 -21.81 -12.57
CA PHE A 341 13.49 -22.46 -12.96
C PHE A 341 13.45 -23.95 -12.59
N GLY A 342 14.62 -24.58 -12.44
CA GLY A 342 14.75 -25.94 -11.93
C GLY A 342 14.15 -26.11 -10.53
N GLN A 343 14.41 -25.15 -9.64
CA GLN A 343 13.86 -25.16 -8.28
C GLN A 343 12.33 -25.07 -8.28
N ILE A 344 11.74 -24.24 -9.15
CA ILE A 344 10.28 -24.11 -9.28
C ILE A 344 9.65 -25.46 -9.65
N LYS A 345 10.22 -26.15 -10.66
CA LYS A 345 9.72 -27.47 -11.09
C LYS A 345 9.84 -28.50 -9.98
N LEU A 346 10.95 -28.49 -9.26
CA LEU A 346 11.20 -29.42 -8.16
C LEU A 346 10.16 -29.20 -7.04
N LEU A 347 9.97 -27.97 -6.60
CA LEU A 347 8.98 -27.60 -5.60
C LEU A 347 7.56 -27.98 -6.03
N GLN A 348 7.17 -27.67 -7.28
CA GLN A 348 5.85 -28.06 -7.80
C GLN A 348 5.64 -29.58 -7.75
N SER A 349 6.65 -30.36 -8.16
CA SER A 349 6.59 -31.82 -8.09
C SER A 349 6.48 -32.34 -6.65
N LEU A 350 7.28 -31.81 -5.72
CA LEU A 350 7.26 -32.26 -4.32
C LEU A 350 5.95 -31.87 -3.64
N ILE A 351 5.45 -30.66 -3.87
CA ILE A 351 4.15 -30.18 -3.36
C ILE A 351 3.01 -31.06 -3.86
N GLU A 352 3.00 -31.42 -5.16
CA GLU A 352 1.98 -32.31 -5.73
C GLU A 352 2.03 -33.73 -5.16
N GLN A 353 3.23 -34.23 -4.86
CA GLN A 353 3.42 -35.58 -4.30
C GLN A 353 3.04 -35.67 -2.83
N ARG A 354 3.32 -34.62 -2.04
CA ARG A 354 3.24 -34.64 -0.58
C ARG A 354 1.98 -34.00 -0.01
N ILE A 355 1.45 -32.97 -0.67
CA ILE A 355 0.30 -32.21 -0.14
C ILE A 355 -0.98 -32.59 -0.90
N PRO A 356 -2.02 -33.07 -0.21
CA PRO A 356 -3.30 -33.44 -0.82
C PRO A 356 -3.90 -32.29 -1.64
N ALA A 357 -4.58 -32.63 -2.75
CA ALA A 357 -5.17 -31.64 -3.65
C ALA A 357 -6.18 -30.72 -2.94
N THR A 358 -6.97 -31.26 -2.01
CA THR A 358 -7.94 -30.51 -1.20
C THR A 358 -7.27 -29.46 -0.33
N THR A 359 -6.16 -29.81 0.32
CA THR A 359 -5.37 -28.89 1.14
C THR A 359 -4.71 -27.81 0.29
N ARG A 360 -4.18 -28.18 -0.89
CA ARG A 360 -3.60 -27.22 -1.85
C ARG A 360 -4.65 -26.22 -2.35
N GLU A 361 -5.87 -26.65 -2.60
CA GLU A 361 -6.97 -25.78 -3.04
C GLU A 361 -7.44 -24.87 -1.90
N HIS A 362 -7.65 -25.42 -0.71
CA HIS A 362 -8.06 -24.67 0.49
C HIS A 362 -7.09 -23.53 0.82
N HIS A 363 -5.79 -23.81 0.89
CA HIS A 363 -4.75 -22.81 1.15
C HIS A 363 -4.26 -22.09 -0.12
N ARG A 364 -4.85 -22.37 -1.29
CA ARG A 364 -4.46 -21.78 -2.59
C ARG A 364 -2.95 -21.81 -2.85
N ILE A 365 -2.33 -22.96 -2.55
CA ILE A 365 -0.88 -23.16 -2.60
C ILE A 365 -0.37 -23.01 -4.03
N ARG A 366 0.64 -22.16 -4.20
CA ARG A 366 1.27 -21.91 -5.51
C ARG A 366 2.78 -21.76 -5.36
N ALA A 367 3.54 -22.30 -6.30
CA ALA A 367 4.99 -22.09 -6.39
C ALA A 367 5.37 -21.47 -7.75
N GLY A 368 6.24 -20.47 -7.75
CA GLY A 368 6.62 -19.70 -8.93
C GLY A 368 7.78 -18.73 -8.68
N ASN A 369 8.12 -17.91 -9.68
CA ASN A 369 9.07 -16.81 -9.53
C ASN A 369 8.35 -15.50 -9.14
N ALA A 370 9.11 -14.46 -8.78
CA ALA A 370 8.56 -13.15 -8.40
C ALA A 370 7.59 -12.58 -9.44
N ALA A 371 7.96 -12.58 -10.73
CA ALA A 371 7.12 -12.09 -11.81
C ALA A 371 5.76 -12.83 -11.91
N SER A 372 5.73 -14.14 -11.65
CA SER A 372 4.49 -14.94 -11.69
C SER A 372 3.52 -14.62 -10.54
N PHE A 373 4.01 -13.98 -9.48
CA PHE A 373 3.22 -13.47 -8.36
C PHE A 373 2.91 -11.98 -8.47
N GLN A 374 3.28 -11.29 -9.55
CA GLN A 374 2.86 -9.90 -9.72
C GLN A 374 1.34 -9.82 -9.85
N GLY A 375 0.73 -8.86 -9.13
CA GLY A 375 -0.72 -8.77 -8.95
C GLY A 375 -1.35 -9.85 -8.06
N ASP A 376 -0.59 -10.83 -7.56
CA ASP A 376 -1.06 -11.89 -6.67
C ASP A 376 -0.45 -11.74 -5.26
N GLU A 377 -1.20 -12.09 -4.23
CA GLU A 377 -0.79 -11.92 -2.82
C GLU A 377 -1.24 -13.11 -1.97
N ARG A 378 -0.50 -13.41 -0.90
CA ARG A 378 -0.80 -14.51 0.01
C ARG A 378 -0.64 -14.05 1.44
N HIS A 379 -1.39 -14.69 2.34
CA HIS A 379 -1.20 -14.48 3.77
C HIS A 379 0.23 -14.84 4.20
N VAL A 380 0.74 -15.96 3.69
CA VAL A 380 2.10 -16.45 3.97
C VAL A 380 2.87 -16.64 2.67
N ILE A 381 4.09 -16.13 2.60
CA ILE A 381 5.02 -16.37 1.49
C ILE A 381 6.30 -17.02 2.02
N LEU A 382 6.67 -18.16 1.43
CA LEU A 382 7.96 -18.80 1.62
C LEU A 382 8.89 -18.38 0.48
N LEU A 383 10.06 -17.84 0.78
CA LEU A 383 11.07 -17.45 -0.18
C LEU A 383 12.16 -18.52 -0.26
N SER A 384 12.51 -18.96 -1.46
CA SER A 384 13.61 -19.91 -1.72
C SER A 384 14.78 -19.17 -2.34
N MET A 385 15.89 -19.04 -1.61
CA MET A 385 17.12 -18.38 -2.08
C MET A 385 17.95 -19.27 -3.01
N VAL A 386 17.93 -20.59 -2.84
CA VAL A 386 18.56 -21.63 -3.68
C VAL A 386 20.09 -21.68 -3.63
N VAL A 387 20.75 -20.62 -3.21
CA VAL A 387 22.21 -20.43 -3.29
C VAL A 387 22.92 -21.04 -2.08
N THR A 388 24.00 -21.80 -2.34
CA THR A 388 24.93 -22.32 -1.32
C THR A 388 26.34 -21.72 -1.45
N ASP A 389 26.73 -21.39 -2.69
CA ASP A 389 27.99 -20.73 -3.00
C ASP A 389 27.73 -19.60 -4.02
N PRO A 390 27.74 -18.33 -3.60
CA PRO A 390 27.35 -17.21 -4.45
C PRO A 390 28.46 -16.88 -5.46
N PRO A 391 28.24 -17.00 -6.77
CA PRO A 391 29.27 -16.70 -7.77
C PRO A 391 29.54 -15.18 -7.89
N ARG A 392 28.54 -14.35 -7.61
CA ARG A 392 28.61 -12.88 -7.60
C ARG A 392 27.57 -12.27 -6.67
N ALA A 393 27.73 -10.99 -6.37
CA ALA A 393 26.69 -10.20 -5.70
C ALA A 393 25.48 -9.96 -6.63
N ILE A 394 24.30 -9.84 -6.03
CA ILE A 394 23.03 -9.53 -6.69
C ILE A 394 22.54 -8.17 -6.18
N GLY A 395 21.93 -7.37 -7.06
CA GLY A 395 21.43 -6.03 -6.75
C GLY A 395 21.95 -4.92 -7.64
N GLY A 396 22.95 -5.22 -8.49
CA GLY A 396 23.41 -4.29 -9.52
C GLY A 396 22.44 -4.18 -10.70
N ALA A 397 21.82 -5.29 -11.10
CA ALA A 397 20.89 -5.28 -12.23
C ALA A 397 19.47 -4.89 -11.79
N ARG A 398 18.82 -3.98 -12.52
CA ARG A 398 17.44 -3.54 -12.27
C ARG A 398 16.44 -4.70 -12.19
N SER A 399 16.61 -5.73 -13.03
CA SER A 399 15.74 -6.92 -13.01
C SER A 399 15.86 -7.72 -11.71
N GLU A 400 17.03 -7.74 -11.08
CA GLU A 400 17.26 -8.38 -9.78
C GLU A 400 16.59 -7.57 -8.66
N GLN A 401 16.82 -6.25 -8.67
CA GLN A 401 16.19 -5.30 -7.74
C GLN A 401 14.66 -5.44 -7.76
N GLN A 402 14.07 -5.41 -8.95
CA GLN A 402 12.63 -5.55 -9.17
C GLN A 402 12.10 -6.91 -8.69
N ALA A 403 12.82 -8.01 -8.96
CA ALA A 403 12.41 -9.35 -8.54
C ALA A 403 12.36 -9.48 -7.01
N TYR A 404 13.36 -8.94 -6.31
CA TYR A 404 13.39 -8.93 -4.84
C TYR A 404 12.31 -8.03 -4.25
N ASN A 405 12.13 -6.81 -4.79
CA ASN A 405 11.08 -5.91 -4.33
C ASN A 405 9.69 -6.54 -4.49
N VAL A 406 9.42 -7.18 -5.63
CA VAL A 406 8.17 -7.92 -5.84
C VAL A 406 8.06 -9.05 -4.82
N ALA A 407 9.07 -9.92 -4.68
CA ALA A 407 9.03 -11.07 -3.77
C ALA A 407 8.75 -10.66 -2.31
N ALA A 408 9.43 -9.63 -1.81
CA ALA A 408 9.30 -9.15 -0.44
C ALA A 408 7.95 -8.44 -0.15
N SER A 409 7.22 -8.01 -1.19
CA SER A 409 5.94 -7.28 -1.06
C SER A 409 4.69 -8.13 -1.37
N ARG A 410 4.83 -9.46 -1.47
CA ARG A 410 3.69 -10.38 -1.71
C ARG A 410 3.08 -10.97 -0.44
N ALA A 411 3.80 -10.91 0.67
CA ALA A 411 3.39 -11.50 1.95
C ALA A 411 2.53 -10.52 2.74
N GLN A 412 1.32 -10.94 3.11
CA GLN A 412 0.45 -10.08 3.91
C GLN A 412 0.77 -10.16 5.41
N ASP A 413 0.85 -11.38 5.95
CA ASP A 413 0.97 -11.65 7.39
C ASP A 413 2.35 -12.20 7.77
N GLN A 414 2.97 -13.05 6.93
CA GLN A 414 4.28 -13.66 7.22
C GLN A 414 5.12 -13.88 5.95
N MET A 415 6.38 -13.45 6.01
CA MET A 415 7.43 -13.74 5.04
C MET A 415 8.48 -14.66 5.67
N TRP A 416 8.67 -15.84 5.09
CA TRP A 416 9.60 -16.86 5.59
C TRP A 416 10.70 -17.15 4.57
N LEU A 417 11.93 -16.73 4.85
CA LEU A 417 13.09 -16.92 3.97
C LEU A 417 13.86 -18.21 4.29
N PHE A 418 13.98 -19.07 3.30
CA PHE A 418 14.86 -20.25 3.30
C PHE A 418 16.14 -19.91 2.57
N HIS A 419 17.27 -20.11 3.24
CA HIS A 419 18.59 -19.87 2.68
C HIS A 419 19.54 -21.01 3.01
N SER A 420 20.45 -21.27 2.09
CA SER A 420 21.45 -22.34 2.20
C SER A 420 22.88 -21.82 2.18
N VAL A 421 23.04 -20.49 2.08
CA VAL A 421 24.33 -19.78 2.11
C VAL A 421 24.50 -19.10 3.48
N PRO A 422 25.63 -19.31 4.15
CA PRO A 422 26.01 -18.57 5.34
C PRO A 422 26.16 -17.06 5.06
N PRO A 423 25.71 -16.15 5.96
CA PRO A 423 25.78 -14.70 5.73
C PRO A 423 27.19 -14.17 5.42
N ASP A 424 28.22 -14.76 6.04
CA ASP A 424 29.64 -14.40 5.87
C ASP A 424 30.20 -14.69 4.46
N ARG A 425 29.51 -15.52 3.67
CA ARG A 425 29.85 -15.77 2.27
C ARG A 425 29.22 -14.80 1.29
N LEU A 426 28.26 -14.00 1.72
CA LEU A 426 27.64 -12.97 0.89
C LEU A 426 28.42 -11.66 1.01
N LYS A 427 28.50 -10.90 -0.09
CA LYS A 427 29.19 -9.61 -0.10
C LYS A 427 28.30 -8.53 0.54
N SER A 428 28.92 -7.48 1.06
CA SER A 428 28.19 -6.35 1.67
C SER A 428 27.26 -5.63 0.69
N ASN A 429 27.60 -5.63 -0.60
CA ASN A 429 26.78 -5.09 -1.69
C ASN A 429 25.88 -6.15 -2.33
N ASP A 430 25.36 -7.09 -1.53
CA ASP A 430 24.41 -8.12 -1.99
C ASP A 430 23.01 -7.93 -1.40
N LEU A 431 21.99 -7.83 -2.25
CA LEU A 431 20.58 -7.77 -1.82
C LEU A 431 20.17 -8.98 -0.97
N ARG A 432 20.77 -10.16 -1.20
CA ARG A 432 20.50 -11.34 -0.37
C ARG A 432 20.92 -11.13 1.06
N LEU A 433 22.12 -10.59 1.26
CA LEU A 433 22.64 -10.31 2.60
C LEU A 433 21.82 -9.20 3.25
N ASN A 434 21.46 -8.16 2.49
CA ASN A 434 20.68 -7.06 2.99
C ASN A 434 19.28 -7.49 3.46
N LEU A 435 18.57 -8.30 2.67
CA LEU A 435 17.28 -8.88 3.07
C LEU A 435 17.43 -9.83 4.26
N LEU A 436 18.41 -10.73 4.25
CA LEU A 436 18.63 -11.69 5.33
C LEU A 436 18.92 -10.96 6.66
N THR A 437 19.83 -9.99 6.64
CA THR A 437 20.17 -9.18 7.83
C THR A 437 18.97 -8.39 8.34
N TYR A 438 18.13 -7.86 7.43
CA TYR A 438 16.88 -7.21 7.82
C TYR A 438 15.91 -8.19 8.47
N MET A 439 15.76 -9.40 7.94
CA MET A 439 14.82 -10.38 8.48
C MET A 439 15.25 -10.93 9.84
N ASP A 440 16.55 -11.12 10.06
CA ASP A 440 17.07 -11.59 11.34
C ASP A 440 17.04 -10.48 12.41
N ASN A 441 17.28 -9.23 12.01
CA ASN A 441 17.31 -8.07 12.90
C ASN A 441 16.62 -6.87 12.26
N PRO A 442 15.28 -6.90 12.13
CA PRO A 442 14.55 -5.78 11.56
C PRO A 442 14.78 -4.56 12.46
N PRO A 443 15.03 -3.36 11.90
CA PRO A 443 14.97 -2.13 12.69
C PRO A 443 13.69 -2.14 13.50
N ALA A 444 13.75 -1.73 14.76
CA ALA A 444 12.61 -1.86 15.64
C ALA A 444 11.50 -0.88 15.24
N ILE A 445 10.66 -1.30 14.29
CA ILE A 445 9.59 -0.50 13.67
C ILE A 445 8.58 -0.05 14.70
N LEU A 446 8.37 -0.86 15.75
CA LEU A 446 7.49 -0.56 16.87
C LEU A 446 8.24 0.02 18.09
N ALA A 447 9.55 -0.25 18.25
CA ALA A 447 10.25 0.17 19.46
C ALA A 447 10.73 1.63 19.44
N ALA A 448 10.61 2.33 18.31
CA ALA A 448 10.92 3.75 18.26
C ALA A 448 10.07 4.60 19.23
N ASN A 449 8.90 4.10 19.68
CA ASN A 449 8.01 4.80 20.61
C ASN A 449 7.75 4.07 21.95
N HIS A 450 8.49 2.99 22.28
CA HIS A 450 8.12 2.17 23.46
C HIS A 450 8.66 2.66 24.80
N ASP A 451 9.74 3.43 24.81
CA ASP A 451 10.28 3.98 26.05
C ASP A 451 10.26 5.51 26.03
N ILE A 452 9.06 6.07 26.20
CA ILE A 452 8.87 7.50 26.44
C ILE A 452 9.32 7.93 27.86
N GLY A 453 9.97 7.02 28.61
CA GLY A 453 10.40 7.24 29.97
C GLY A 453 9.25 7.42 30.96
N PRO A 454 9.53 7.89 32.20
CA PRO A 454 8.52 8.18 33.19
C PRO A 454 7.69 9.41 32.78
N VAL A 455 6.42 9.20 32.44
CA VAL A 455 5.47 10.26 32.11
C VAL A 455 4.74 10.71 33.38
N ARG A 456 4.75 12.02 33.66
CA ARG A 456 3.99 12.62 34.79
C ARG A 456 2.74 13.33 34.27
N PRO A 457 1.59 13.26 34.96
CA PRO A 457 0.32 13.76 34.43
C PRO A 457 0.27 15.27 34.14
N ASP A 458 1.04 16.06 34.89
CA ASP A 458 0.97 17.54 34.86
C ASP A 458 2.16 18.19 34.15
N VAL A 459 3.11 17.39 33.66
CA VAL A 459 4.28 17.89 32.93
C VAL A 459 4.19 17.37 31.50
N HIS A 460 4.03 18.30 30.56
CA HIS A 460 3.91 17.96 29.16
C HIS A 460 5.20 17.29 28.67
N THR A 461 5.08 16.05 28.21
CA THR A 461 6.20 15.22 27.76
C THR A 461 6.00 14.88 26.29
N GLN A 462 7.07 14.93 25.48
CA GLN A 462 7.00 14.40 24.11
C GLN A 462 6.80 12.87 24.18
N PRO A 463 6.01 12.25 23.26
CA PRO A 463 5.51 12.81 22.01
C PRO A 463 4.10 13.42 22.07
N PHE A 464 3.44 13.50 23.23
CA PHE A 464 2.06 13.99 23.33
C PHE A 464 1.92 15.43 22.79
N GLN A 465 0.79 15.74 22.16
CA GLN A 465 0.48 17.09 21.67
C GLN A 465 -0.27 17.93 22.71
N SER A 466 -0.84 17.28 23.74
CA SER A 466 -1.54 17.96 24.81
C SER A 466 -1.44 17.22 26.15
N LEU A 467 -1.63 17.95 27.26
CA LEU A 467 -1.78 17.35 28.58
C LEU A 467 -3.03 16.47 28.68
N PHE A 468 -4.06 16.76 27.87
CA PHE A 468 -5.27 15.94 27.80
C PHE A 468 -4.92 14.52 27.31
N GLU A 469 -4.31 14.42 26.14
CA GLU A 469 -3.86 13.14 25.55
C GLU A 469 -2.97 12.35 26.51
N GLN A 470 -2.01 13.03 27.14
CA GLN A 470 -1.11 12.43 28.11
C GLN A 470 -1.84 11.83 29.33
N GLN A 471 -2.86 12.53 29.85
CA GLN A 471 -3.63 12.05 30.99
C GLN A 471 -4.53 10.86 30.62
N VAL A 472 -5.05 10.84 29.39
CA VAL A 472 -5.80 9.70 28.84
C VAL A 472 -4.88 8.49 28.69
N TYR A 473 -3.69 8.68 28.10
CA TYR A 473 -2.65 7.65 28.00
C TYR A 473 -2.32 7.01 29.36
N LEU A 474 -2.06 7.83 30.37
CA LEU A 474 -1.73 7.35 31.71
C LEU A 474 -2.85 6.49 32.29
N ARG A 475 -4.11 6.92 32.17
CA ARG A 475 -5.26 6.16 32.68
C ARG A 475 -5.46 4.82 31.97
N ILE A 476 -5.25 4.76 30.65
CA ILE A 476 -5.33 3.50 29.90
C ILE A 476 -4.16 2.57 30.30
N LYS A 477 -2.95 3.12 30.45
CA LYS A 477 -1.75 2.39 30.88
C LYS A 477 -1.85 1.87 32.32
N ASP A 478 -2.37 2.66 33.24
CA ASP A 478 -2.59 2.29 34.65
C ASP A 478 -3.54 1.10 34.80
N ARG A 479 -4.40 0.88 33.80
CA ARG A 479 -5.33 -0.27 33.73
C ARG A 479 -4.69 -1.51 33.08
N GLY A 480 -3.39 -1.47 32.76
CA GLY A 480 -2.61 -2.60 32.25
C GLY A 480 -2.67 -2.79 30.72
N TYR A 481 -3.23 -1.84 29.98
CA TYR A 481 -3.25 -1.90 28.53
C TYR A 481 -1.93 -1.46 27.91
N HIS A 482 -1.61 -2.05 26.76
CA HIS A 482 -0.53 -1.58 25.92
C HIS A 482 -1.01 -0.44 25.02
N VAL A 483 -0.38 0.74 25.13
CA VAL A 483 -0.80 1.95 24.41
C VAL A 483 0.39 2.60 23.72
N LEU A 484 0.20 2.96 22.45
CA LEU A 484 1.18 3.65 21.63
C LEU A 484 0.72 5.10 21.40
N PRO A 485 1.45 6.11 21.88
CA PRO A 485 1.11 7.51 21.59
C PRO A 485 1.61 7.93 20.20
N GLN A 486 0.92 8.90 19.60
CA GLN A 486 1.22 9.52 18.31
C GLN A 486 1.55 8.49 17.22
N TYR A 487 0.72 7.46 17.09
CA TYR A 487 0.93 6.36 16.16
C TYR A 487 0.86 6.87 14.71
N PRO A 488 1.92 6.73 13.90
CA PRO A 488 1.90 7.19 12.51
C PRO A 488 0.87 6.42 11.68
N ALA A 489 -0.07 7.13 11.03
CA ALA A 489 -1.07 6.55 10.14
C ALA A 489 -1.24 7.44 8.90
N GLY A 490 -0.47 7.13 7.86
CA GLY A 490 -0.45 7.91 6.63
C GLY A 490 0.31 9.22 6.86
N THR A 491 -0.25 10.34 6.38
CA THR A 491 0.36 11.67 6.45
C THR A 491 0.21 12.38 7.80
N LYS A 492 -0.42 11.73 8.79
CA LYS A 492 -0.68 12.27 10.13
C LYS A 492 -0.55 11.17 11.20
N SER A 493 -0.46 11.56 12.47
CA SER A 493 -0.48 10.64 13.62
C SER A 493 -1.90 10.44 14.16
N ILE A 494 -2.14 9.27 14.76
CA ILE A 494 -3.29 8.96 15.62
C ILE A 494 -2.83 9.23 17.05
N ASP A 495 -3.63 9.92 17.85
CA ASP A 495 -3.24 10.35 19.20
C ASP A 495 -2.79 9.17 20.07
N LEU A 496 -3.64 8.16 20.24
CA LEU A 496 -3.33 6.97 21.01
C LEU A 496 -3.82 5.72 20.29
N VAL A 497 -3.06 4.63 20.33
CA VAL A 497 -3.47 3.31 19.82
C VAL A 497 -3.35 2.29 20.93
N VAL A 498 -4.48 1.72 21.33
CA VAL A 498 -4.54 0.62 22.29
C VAL A 498 -4.40 -0.69 21.53
N VAL A 499 -3.43 -1.51 21.90
CA VAL A 499 -3.12 -2.77 21.21
C VAL A 499 -3.51 -3.96 22.08
N GLY A 500 -4.23 -4.91 21.50
CA GLY A 500 -4.63 -6.17 22.13
C GLY A 500 -4.29 -7.39 21.28
N ALA A 501 -4.63 -8.56 21.81
CA ALA A 501 -4.30 -9.85 21.20
C ALA A 501 -5.00 -10.00 19.84
N ARG A 502 -6.23 -9.52 19.66
CA ARG A 502 -6.95 -9.74 18.39
C ARG A 502 -7.19 -8.49 17.57
N GLY A 503 -6.68 -7.35 18.02
CA GLY A 503 -6.83 -6.10 17.28
C GLY A 503 -6.22 -4.91 17.98
N ARG A 504 -6.50 -3.74 17.42
CA ARG A 504 -6.11 -2.44 17.95
C ARG A 504 -7.28 -1.47 17.86
N LEU A 505 -7.33 -0.51 18.77
CA LEU A 505 -8.32 0.57 18.78
C LEU A 505 -7.58 1.90 18.77
N ALA A 506 -7.88 2.74 17.78
CA ALA A 506 -7.43 4.13 17.79
C ALA A 506 -8.29 4.92 18.78
N VAL A 507 -7.66 5.70 19.64
CA VAL A 507 -8.32 6.61 20.59
C VAL A 507 -7.89 8.03 20.21
N GLU A 508 -8.83 8.85 19.74
CA GLU A 508 -8.61 10.26 19.44
C GLU A 508 -9.05 11.14 20.60
N CYS A 509 -8.19 12.10 20.94
CA CYS A 509 -8.36 13.01 22.05
C CYS A 509 -8.77 14.39 21.51
N ASP A 510 -10.08 14.57 21.30
CA ASP A 510 -10.66 15.78 20.74
C ASP A 510 -10.61 16.94 21.76
N GLY A 511 -9.51 17.71 21.72
CA GLY A 511 -9.27 18.87 22.57
C GLY A 511 -9.62 20.22 21.93
N ASP A 512 -9.91 21.22 22.77
CA ASP A 512 -10.34 22.54 22.30
C ASP A 512 -9.20 23.38 21.71
N TYR A 513 -7.95 23.03 22.02
CA TYR A 513 -6.79 23.86 21.69
C TYR A 513 -6.36 23.79 20.20
N PHE A 514 -6.83 22.79 19.43
CA PHE A 514 -6.33 22.53 18.07
C PHE A 514 -7.38 22.32 16.97
N HIS A 515 -8.69 22.19 17.26
CA HIS A 515 -9.61 21.55 16.32
C HIS A 515 -10.66 22.40 15.60
N HIS A 516 -10.64 23.73 15.63
CA HIS A 516 -11.76 24.46 15.00
C HIS A 516 -11.44 25.91 14.70
N THR A 517 -10.78 26.15 13.57
CA THR A 517 -10.74 27.50 13.01
C THR A 517 -11.41 27.59 11.65
N THR A 518 -11.51 26.52 10.85
CA THR A 518 -12.19 26.55 9.54
C THR A 518 -12.96 25.28 9.16
N ARG A 519 -14.02 25.43 8.33
CA ARG A 519 -14.81 24.33 7.75
C ARG A 519 -13.95 23.37 6.92
N ASP A 520 -12.94 23.90 6.21
CA ASP A 520 -12.02 23.11 5.39
C ASP A 520 -11.09 22.20 6.21
N GLN A 521 -10.83 22.52 7.48
CA GLN A 521 -10.10 21.61 8.38
C GLN A 521 -10.98 20.43 8.77
N ILE A 522 -12.23 20.70 9.15
CA ILE A 522 -13.23 19.68 9.50
C ILE A 522 -13.47 18.71 8.33
N ASP A 523 -13.64 19.22 7.12
CA ASP A 523 -13.86 18.38 5.93
C ASP A 523 -12.63 17.52 5.58
N ARG A 524 -11.40 18.00 5.88
CA ARG A 524 -10.17 17.21 5.71
C ARG A 524 -10.03 16.12 6.75
N ASP A 525 -10.35 16.43 8.01
CA ASP A 525 -10.28 15.44 9.09
C ASP A 525 -11.34 14.36 8.91
N HIS A 526 -12.58 14.70 8.52
CA HIS A 526 -13.59 13.69 8.18
C HIS A 526 -13.21 12.84 6.97
N ARG A 527 -12.59 13.42 5.94
CA ARG A 527 -12.12 12.64 4.79
C ARG A 527 -11.05 11.64 5.19
N ARG A 528 -10.12 12.05 6.04
CA ARG A 528 -9.09 11.18 6.61
C ARG A 528 -9.69 10.07 7.46
N ASP A 529 -10.65 10.39 8.34
CA ASP A 529 -11.34 9.39 9.13
C ASP A 529 -11.99 8.33 8.24
N ARG A 530 -12.62 8.74 7.14
CA ARG A 530 -13.18 7.82 6.15
C ARG A 530 -12.10 6.97 5.50
N GLU A 531 -10.96 7.55 5.12
CA GLU A 531 -9.82 6.82 4.54
C GLU A 531 -9.27 5.78 5.53
N LEU A 532 -9.02 6.18 6.79
CA LEU A 532 -8.50 5.29 7.82
C LEU A 532 -9.53 4.22 8.22
N ARG A 533 -10.82 4.54 8.30
CA ARG A 533 -11.90 3.56 8.56
C ARG A 533 -12.05 2.56 7.43
N ARG A 534 -11.97 3.00 6.16
CA ARG A 534 -12.00 2.13 4.98
C ARG A 534 -10.90 1.07 5.00
N VAL A 535 -9.79 1.38 5.64
CA VAL A 535 -8.62 0.48 5.73
C VAL A 535 -8.60 -0.28 7.06
N GLY A 536 -9.74 -0.25 7.77
CA GLY A 536 -10.06 -1.06 8.94
C GLY A 536 -9.96 -0.33 10.28
N TRP A 537 -9.49 0.93 10.33
CA TRP A 537 -9.33 1.63 11.61
C TRP A 537 -10.66 1.90 12.31
N ARG A 538 -10.72 1.42 13.55
CA ARG A 538 -11.79 1.73 14.47
C ARG A 538 -11.30 2.85 15.38
N PHE A 539 -12.09 3.89 15.48
CA PHE A 539 -11.80 5.08 16.27
C PHE A 539 -12.73 5.15 17.47
N TRP A 540 -12.17 5.50 18.62
CA TRP A 540 -12.86 5.91 19.81
C TRP A 540 -12.54 7.38 20.07
N ARG A 541 -13.54 8.26 20.02
CA ARG A 541 -13.36 9.69 20.27
C ARG A 541 -13.61 10.00 21.74
N LEU A 542 -12.72 10.78 22.34
CA LEU A 542 -12.84 11.27 23.70
C LEU A 542 -12.73 12.79 23.70
N ARG A 543 -13.80 13.48 24.08
CA ARG A 543 -13.80 14.94 24.20
C ARG A 543 -13.10 15.40 25.46
N GLU A 544 -12.25 16.42 25.32
CA GLU A 544 -11.60 17.05 26.47
C GLU A 544 -12.64 17.60 27.46
N SER A 545 -13.71 18.24 26.98
CA SER A 545 -14.76 18.79 27.85
C SER A 545 -15.45 17.75 28.74
N GLU A 546 -15.71 16.54 28.23
CA GLU A 546 -16.27 15.43 29.01
C GLU A 546 -15.24 14.90 30.00
N PHE A 547 -14.02 14.66 29.53
CA PHE A 547 -12.93 14.17 30.38
C PHE A 547 -12.59 15.14 31.52
N ARG A 548 -12.66 16.46 31.29
CA ARG A 548 -12.42 17.48 32.32
C ARG A 548 -13.55 17.53 33.35
N PHE A 549 -14.77 17.18 32.96
CA PHE A 549 -15.91 17.15 33.86
C PHE A 549 -15.87 15.90 34.75
N ASP A 550 -15.79 14.72 34.14
CA ASP A 550 -15.69 13.43 34.82
C ASP A 550 -14.83 12.46 33.99
N PRO A 551 -13.54 12.30 34.32
CA PRO A 551 -12.65 11.39 33.60
C PRO A 551 -13.07 9.92 33.64
N ASP A 552 -13.70 9.47 34.74
CA ASP A 552 -14.07 8.07 34.92
C ASP A 552 -15.30 7.73 34.09
N GLU A 553 -16.31 8.62 34.09
CA GLU A 553 -17.49 8.51 33.23
C GLU A 553 -17.11 8.57 31.74
N ALA A 554 -16.24 9.51 31.35
CA ALA A 554 -15.82 9.69 29.96
C ALA A 554 -15.11 8.47 29.37
N LEU A 555 -14.32 7.76 30.19
CA LEU A 555 -13.60 6.55 29.77
C LEU A 555 -14.42 5.26 29.93
N CYS A 556 -15.55 5.28 30.63
CA CYS A 556 -16.33 4.07 30.92
C CYS A 556 -16.67 3.27 29.64
N GLY A 557 -17.16 3.96 28.61
CA GLY A 557 -17.48 3.31 27.34
C GLY A 557 -16.26 2.80 26.56
N LEU A 558 -15.07 3.38 26.76
CA LEU A 558 -13.86 2.91 26.11
C LEU A 558 -13.53 1.50 26.59
N TRP A 559 -13.72 1.23 27.89
CA TRP A 559 -13.49 -0.09 28.47
C TRP A 559 -14.43 -1.14 27.88
N ASP A 560 -15.72 -0.82 27.76
CA ASP A 560 -16.70 -1.70 27.14
C ASP A 560 -16.34 -2.03 25.68
N GLU A 561 -15.87 -1.03 24.92
CA GLU A 561 -15.48 -1.22 23.52
C GLU A 561 -14.20 -2.03 23.38
N LEU A 562 -13.19 -1.81 24.24
CA LEU A 562 -11.99 -2.64 24.28
C LEU A 562 -12.33 -4.10 24.59
N ASP A 563 -13.22 -4.34 25.56
CA ASP A 563 -13.71 -5.69 25.88
C ASP A 563 -14.49 -6.32 24.72
N ARG A 564 -15.33 -5.53 24.03
CA ARG A 564 -16.07 -5.99 22.84
C ARG A 564 -15.15 -6.36 21.67
N LEU A 565 -13.99 -5.71 21.58
CA LEU A 565 -12.94 -5.98 20.58
C LEU A 565 -11.98 -7.10 21.00
N ASP A 566 -12.18 -7.70 22.18
CA ASP A 566 -11.26 -8.66 22.78
C ASP A 566 -9.82 -8.09 22.91
N ILE A 567 -9.74 -6.78 23.13
CA ILE A 567 -8.51 -6.09 23.51
C ILE A 567 -8.47 -6.12 25.04
N ARG A 568 -7.57 -6.95 25.59
CA ARG A 568 -7.42 -7.16 27.03
C ARG A 568 -6.14 -6.49 27.56
N PRO A 569 -6.08 -6.14 28.85
CA PRO A 569 -4.84 -5.80 29.53
C PRO A 569 -3.80 -6.90 29.31
N ALA A 570 -2.57 -6.47 29.07
CA ALA A 570 -1.49 -7.31 28.60
C ALA A 570 -0.66 -7.89 29.75
N ASP A 571 -0.49 -9.22 29.78
CA ASP A 571 0.71 -9.90 30.30
C ASP A 571 1.59 -10.32 29.10
N TYR A 572 1.84 -9.41 28.14
CA TYR A 572 2.71 -9.72 27.00
C TYR A 572 4.17 -9.76 27.46
N SER A 573 4.62 -10.92 27.93
CA SER A 573 6.04 -11.27 27.91
C SER A 573 6.44 -11.48 26.44
N GLN A 574 7.30 -10.60 25.95
CA GLN A 574 7.86 -10.56 24.60
C GLN A 574 8.27 -11.94 24.04
N PRO A 575 8.13 -12.17 22.72
CA PRO A 575 9.10 -12.96 21.98
C PRO A 575 10.37 -12.11 21.76
N ALA A 576 11.51 -12.68 22.22
CA ALA A 576 12.91 -12.35 21.94
C ALA A 576 13.29 -10.86 21.72
N THR A 577 13.88 -10.27 22.75
CA THR A 577 14.90 -9.22 22.64
C THR A 577 15.87 -9.51 21.50
N ALA A 578 15.99 -8.56 20.56
CA ALA A 578 17.11 -8.53 19.63
C ALA A 578 18.43 -8.52 20.43
N PRO A 579 19.45 -9.30 20.04
CA PRO A 579 20.73 -9.28 20.71
C PRO A 579 21.32 -7.87 20.63
N SER A 580 21.52 -7.25 21.80
CA SER A 580 22.24 -5.98 21.94
C SER A 580 23.69 -6.17 21.49
N GLY A 581 24.01 -5.77 20.26
CA GLY A 581 25.38 -5.84 19.74
C GLY A 581 25.55 -5.74 18.22
N SER A 582 24.50 -5.87 17.42
CA SER A 582 24.60 -5.69 15.97
C SER A 582 24.48 -4.21 15.58
N ALA A 583 25.29 -3.78 14.62
CA ALA A 583 25.14 -2.46 13.99
C ALA A 583 23.70 -2.30 13.43
N PRO A 584 23.12 -1.09 13.47
CA PRO A 584 21.80 -0.86 12.92
C PRO A 584 21.78 -1.21 11.43
N TRP A 585 20.77 -1.97 11.00
CA TRP A 585 20.58 -2.28 9.59
C TRP A 585 20.36 -0.99 8.79
N THR A 586 21.00 -0.89 7.63
CA THR A 586 20.82 0.23 6.70
C THR A 586 20.25 -0.26 5.36
N PRO A 587 19.42 0.55 4.68
CA PRO A 587 18.93 0.22 3.35
C PRO A 587 20.05 -0.06 2.37
N PHE A 588 19.78 -0.92 1.40
CA PHE A 588 20.72 -1.19 0.33
C PHE A 588 20.87 0.03 -0.57
N ASP A 589 22.10 0.47 -0.81
CA ASP A 589 22.39 1.55 -1.76
C ASP A 589 22.24 1.00 -3.19
N LEU A 590 21.12 1.33 -3.83
CA LEU A 590 20.82 0.84 -5.18
C LEU A 590 21.68 1.64 -6.17
N PRO A 591 22.55 0.99 -6.96
CA PRO A 591 23.32 1.70 -7.96
C PRO A 591 22.40 2.30 -9.03
N ASP A 592 22.59 3.59 -9.31
CA ASP A 592 22.01 4.27 -10.48
C ASP A 592 22.84 3.87 -11.71
N GLU A 593 22.51 2.76 -12.37
CA GLU A 593 23.08 2.46 -13.70
C GLU A 593 22.03 2.48 -14.82
N PRO A 594 22.41 3.02 -16.01
CA PRO A 594 21.63 2.90 -17.22
C PRO A 594 21.61 1.45 -17.72
N ASP A 595 20.55 1.12 -18.44
CA ASP A 595 20.20 -0.23 -18.91
C ASP A 595 21.17 -0.78 -19.97
N ASP A 596 22.38 -1.16 -19.55
CA ASP A 596 23.30 -1.94 -20.39
C ASP A 596 23.23 -3.42 -19.98
N GLY A 597 22.40 -4.16 -20.70
CA GLY A 597 22.16 -5.60 -20.55
C GLY A 597 23.36 -6.52 -20.85
N ASN A 598 24.58 -6.15 -20.49
CA ASN A 598 25.78 -6.95 -20.63
C ASN A 598 26.11 -7.71 -19.33
N THR A 599 25.48 -8.87 -19.17
CA THR A 599 26.03 -9.94 -18.32
C THR A 599 26.95 -10.78 -19.22
N VAL A 600 28.24 -10.49 -19.17
CA VAL A 600 29.28 -11.37 -19.72
C VAL A 600 29.60 -12.40 -18.65
N ASP A 601 29.23 -13.65 -18.89
CA ASP A 601 29.76 -14.78 -18.13
C ASP A 601 31.26 -14.88 -18.41
N GLY A 602 32.08 -14.62 -17.38
CA GLY A 602 33.52 -14.73 -17.48
C GLY A 602 33.93 -16.20 -17.61
N GLU A 603 34.42 -16.58 -18.77
CA GLU A 603 35.16 -17.83 -18.98
C GLU A 603 36.45 -17.78 -18.15
N ALA A 604 36.58 -18.72 -17.21
CA ALA A 604 37.82 -18.95 -16.50
C ALA A 604 38.79 -19.74 -17.40
N GLU A 605 39.73 -19.06 -18.05
CA GLU A 605 40.88 -19.70 -18.68
C GLU A 605 41.77 -20.35 -17.61
N SER A 606 42.00 -21.66 -17.77
CA SER A 606 42.97 -22.43 -17.00
C SER A 606 44.35 -22.28 -17.63
N PRO A 607 45.44 -22.07 -16.86
CA PRO A 607 46.78 -21.95 -17.43
C PRO A 607 47.42 -23.33 -17.60
N ALA A 608 47.94 -23.62 -18.79
CA ALA A 608 48.90 -24.70 -19.03
C ALA A 608 50.17 -24.11 -19.68
N PRO A 609 51.35 -24.71 -19.44
CA PRO A 609 52.61 -23.98 -19.36
C PRO A 609 53.36 -23.84 -20.68
N GLN A 610 54.24 -22.82 -20.71
CA GLN A 610 55.12 -22.44 -21.81
C GLN A 610 56.25 -23.44 -22.09
N GLY A 611 56.60 -23.54 -23.37
CA GLY A 611 57.94 -23.87 -23.88
C GLY A 611 57.92 -24.67 -25.20
N PRO A 612 58.95 -24.56 -26.05
CA PRO A 612 59.37 -23.35 -26.76
C PRO A 612 59.53 -23.57 -28.29
N ASP A 613 59.71 -22.46 -29.00
CA ASP A 613 60.43 -22.25 -30.27
C ASP A 613 60.33 -23.29 -31.41
N THR A 614 59.89 -22.83 -32.58
CA THR A 614 60.72 -22.77 -33.80
C THR A 614 60.01 -22.07 -34.96
N ALA A 615 60.64 -21.00 -35.44
CA ALA A 615 61.03 -20.71 -36.83
C ALA A 615 60.02 -20.58 -37.99
N ASP A 616 60.45 -19.71 -38.91
CA ASP A 616 60.09 -19.43 -40.29
C ASP A 616 58.86 -18.54 -40.54
N ASP A 617 58.91 -17.36 -41.16
CA ASP A 617 59.72 -16.70 -42.22
C ASP A 617 58.74 -16.27 -43.34
N ASN A 618 59.07 -15.13 -43.94
CA ASN A 618 58.45 -14.38 -45.04
C ASN A 618 57.42 -13.31 -44.65
N SER A 619 57.78 -12.02 -44.62
CA SER A 619 58.25 -11.13 -45.69
C SER A 619 57.13 -10.74 -46.68
N GLU A 620 56.73 -9.47 -46.65
CA GLU A 620 56.74 -8.58 -47.83
C GLU A 620 56.38 -7.13 -47.44
N GLU A 621 57.14 -6.23 -48.05
CA GLU A 621 57.19 -4.77 -47.89
C GLU A 621 56.04 -4.07 -48.63
N ASN A 622 55.68 -2.85 -48.20
CA ASN A 622 55.87 -1.65 -49.03
C ASN A 622 55.44 -0.33 -48.35
N GLU A 623 56.46 0.54 -48.22
CA GLU A 623 56.55 2.00 -48.41
C GLU A 623 55.24 2.83 -48.48
N ASP A 624 55.01 3.83 -47.62
CA ASP A 624 55.67 5.14 -47.44
C ASP A 624 55.16 6.23 -48.42
N HIS A 625 54.54 7.29 -47.87
CA HIS A 625 54.58 8.67 -48.40
C HIS A 625 53.89 9.70 -47.48
N SER A 626 54.73 10.41 -46.73
CA SER A 626 54.89 11.88 -46.70
C SER A 626 53.68 12.84 -46.66
N THR A 627 53.60 13.54 -45.52
CA THR A 627 53.07 14.91 -45.22
C THR A 627 53.63 16.03 -46.16
N PRO A 628 53.32 17.36 -46.08
CA PRO A 628 52.80 18.15 -44.93
C PRO A 628 51.98 19.46 -45.21
N HIS A 629 51.63 20.12 -44.08
CA HIS A 629 51.57 21.57 -43.80
C HIS A 629 50.47 22.49 -44.37
N GLY A 630 49.90 23.30 -43.45
CA GLY A 630 49.11 24.50 -43.73
C GLY A 630 48.61 25.17 -42.45
N ASP A 631 49.48 26.00 -41.86
CA ASP A 631 49.34 26.75 -40.61
C ASP A 631 48.53 28.07 -40.80
N ARG A 632 47.71 28.46 -39.80
CA ARG A 632 47.62 29.82 -39.17
C ARG A 632 46.24 30.33 -38.72
N SER A 633 46.27 30.78 -37.46
CA SER A 633 45.71 32.01 -36.85
C SER A 633 44.21 32.16 -36.54
N THR A 634 43.89 31.99 -35.26
CA THR A 634 43.31 32.98 -34.31
C THR A 634 42.39 34.08 -34.84
N VAL A 635 41.13 34.14 -34.38
CA VAL A 635 40.46 35.35 -33.85
C VAL A 635 39.43 34.93 -32.78
N ASP A 636 39.52 35.63 -31.66
CA ASP A 636 38.66 35.65 -30.47
C ASP A 636 37.34 36.38 -30.75
N HIS A 637 36.19 35.95 -30.21
CA HIS A 637 35.11 36.87 -29.81
C HIS A 637 34.05 36.20 -28.92
N THR A 638 33.76 36.94 -27.86
CA THR A 638 32.88 36.82 -26.71
C THR A 638 31.36 36.81 -27.02
N GLU A 639 30.61 36.15 -26.13
CA GLU A 639 29.25 36.47 -25.59
C GLU A 639 28.07 36.83 -26.53
N VAL A 640 26.89 36.22 -26.28
CA VAL A 640 25.73 36.88 -25.62
C VAL A 640 24.51 35.93 -25.60
N LEU A 641 23.85 35.93 -24.45
CA LEU A 641 22.57 35.31 -24.07
C LEU A 641 21.36 35.73 -24.93
N ALA A 642 20.40 34.81 -25.09
CA ALA A 642 18.95 35.05 -24.97
C ALA A 642 18.25 33.74 -24.61
#